data_AF-A0A9K3PPP2-F1
#
_entry.id   AF-A0A9K3PPP2-F1
#
_cell.length_a   1.000
_cell.length_b   1.000
_cell.length_c   1.000
_cell.angle_alpha   90.00
_cell.angle_beta   90.00
_cell.angle_gamma   90.00
#
_symmetry.space_group_name_H-M   'P 1'
#
loop_
_entity.id
_entity.type
_entity.pdbx_description
1 polymer ?
#
loop_
_entity_poly.entity_id
_entity_poly.type
_entity_poly.pdbx_seq_one_letter_code
_entity_poly.pdbx_strand_id
1 'polypeptide(L)'
;MKVIILQNFQAVFGTVVLLVGLGLVSCLGSREYTFGSFIPFKHDDETANSVETFEVGEKARREYNSHNNVTLQCHCHGSVDELDQRHESLLQNSKDNDIVRIHIDMDTGAASLTLQNETWIHLMGHMQSVVGWNNNLPLHLESTSIINNHIAPEYERFGPYTNVTFVWTSPIASVGQDCTPTADHHVVQTSFLIFQKRQMIIFEQNFQSGWTNPGPRYGTNEQRKLQEHFGVPKIVSGFPIINLTLPKDDLMYMSWGDCMLSNPQWGEWTDVDPNDYTNFFDADQNGQPWILHDSEGRTLVWSNLNDFFVTGFGAKESVPLLDIGLRTTLNSIPPGHKHTSILVTGRGINNTVMDWGDILLQNGEVLKERTHVYDDFTLAMLGYWTDNGAYHYNGATGPDYSNMEEALVAMKNGMKEKGIPIRYIQWDDWWMETLGDIPGILSWIPKKEVFPSGFSDWLGMPLAMYAPEYASANVWSDEYSWKVDKDTAIPLDPNFYQDLFSNGTSIGMKSFEQDFLCYYGIGKTTLTNSDVNSGKAWLGFMDKAAQRAGIKIQLCMPNAYHILQSTVMPSVSNARGTGDNTRDYPSILSMGQNTLLYHALGIFNSRDNTWTSTANIKQAGCGNTNFCYEPNAALDNAVAVLSGGPYGIADGLPFVNKTVIMYSCRSDGLLLRPMWPLASLECTFKNDDAKGSLVWASHDDHAFFRWSYIVGVNLTKEIALTPSRLSNENPRCCCQKMVAWEVTVGRRVEKVFEFSESSPFMLPTSKPLDLPYEVNTPPHTHYNVAPVLPSGMAFLGETDKWATMSFGRIHSLRVDGLVLSMEVHGAPSETATFSYLLDMQFPNEIEEVACSFPSSCSLKDQHGNMYCRTYLTCSNANGCECHESQFDTSHLRKHFQ
;
A
#
# COMPACT_ATOMS: atom_id res chain seq x y z
N MET A 1 35.37 28.76 -13.33
CA MET A 1 36.76 29.24 -13.18
C MET A 1 37.54 28.15 -12.44
N LYS A 2 38.61 27.65 -13.08
CA LYS A 2 39.70 26.78 -12.59
C LYS A 2 39.39 25.43 -11.92
N VAL A 3 39.59 24.39 -12.74
CA VAL A 3 40.20 23.09 -12.44
C VAL A 3 41.47 23.24 -11.62
N ILE A 4 41.65 22.41 -10.58
CA ILE A 4 42.96 21.95 -10.10
C ILE A 4 42.84 20.45 -9.77
N ILE A 5 43.56 19.65 -10.55
CA ILE A 5 43.98 18.27 -10.29
C ILE A 5 45.26 18.34 -9.46
N LEU A 6 45.42 17.49 -8.45
CA LEU A 6 46.74 16.97 -8.06
C LEU A 6 46.61 15.59 -7.41
N GLN A 7 47.43 14.68 -7.94
CA GLN A 7 47.65 13.28 -7.56
C GLN A 7 48.37 13.19 -6.21
N ASN A 8 48.20 12.06 -5.50
CA ASN A 8 49.35 11.26 -5.05
C ASN A 8 48.93 9.82 -4.68
N PHE A 9 49.52 8.89 -5.44
CA PHE A 9 49.65 7.47 -5.14
C PHE A 9 50.78 7.29 -4.11
N GLN A 10 50.57 6.47 -3.08
CA GLN A 10 51.65 5.64 -2.54
C GLN A 10 51.08 4.31 -2.06
N ALA A 11 51.49 3.26 -2.75
CA ALA A 11 51.29 1.86 -2.40
C ALA A 11 52.21 1.48 -1.25
N VAL A 12 51.69 0.70 -0.29
CA VAL A 12 52.51 -0.21 0.52
C VAL A 12 51.88 -1.59 0.44
N PHE A 13 52.55 -2.47 -0.30
CA PHE A 13 52.36 -3.91 -0.26
C PHE A 13 52.70 -4.43 1.13
N GLY A 14 51.77 -5.14 1.76
CA GLY A 14 51.99 -5.92 2.96
C GLY A 14 51.41 -7.32 2.77
N THR A 15 52.19 -8.20 2.15
CA THR A 15 51.93 -9.64 2.11
C THR A 15 52.01 -10.19 3.52
N VAL A 16 50.90 -10.67 4.08
CA VAL A 16 50.91 -11.57 5.24
C VAL A 16 50.42 -12.94 4.77
N VAL A 17 51.39 -13.83 4.55
CA VAL A 17 51.17 -15.27 4.55
C VAL A 17 50.90 -15.67 6.00
N LEU A 18 49.75 -16.29 6.28
CA LEU A 18 49.56 -17.00 7.53
C LEU A 18 49.02 -18.40 7.24
N LEU A 19 49.84 -19.37 7.63
CA LEU A 19 49.68 -20.80 7.49
C LEU A 19 48.38 -21.30 8.13
N VAL A 20 47.69 -22.16 7.39
CA VAL A 20 46.65 -23.05 7.89
C VAL A 20 47.29 -24.01 8.90
N GLY A 21 46.96 -23.84 10.17
CA GLY A 21 47.17 -24.81 11.22
C GLY A 21 45.81 -25.34 11.68
N LEU A 22 45.44 -26.53 11.20
CA LEU A 22 44.32 -27.31 11.71
C LEU A 22 44.57 -27.69 13.19
N GLY A 23 43.58 -27.40 14.03
CA GLY A 23 43.58 -27.83 15.43
C GLY A 23 42.52 -27.11 16.25
N LEU A 24 41.24 -27.29 15.93
CA LEU A 24 40.14 -26.87 16.80
C LEU A 24 39.67 -28.06 17.63
N VAL A 25 39.99 -28.02 18.92
CA VAL A 25 39.23 -28.71 19.95
C VAL A 25 38.09 -27.75 20.31
N SER A 26 36.85 -28.22 20.15
CA SER A 26 35.64 -27.49 20.49
C SER A 26 35.53 -27.25 21.99
N CYS A 27 35.43 -25.99 22.41
CA CYS A 27 34.84 -25.64 23.69
C CYS A 27 33.38 -25.22 23.43
N LEU A 28 32.46 -26.06 23.89
CA LEU A 28 31.02 -25.83 23.94
C LEU A 28 30.73 -24.70 24.95
N GLY A 29 29.93 -23.72 24.55
CA GLY A 29 29.50 -22.61 25.40
C GLY A 29 28.72 -21.54 24.63
N SER A 30 27.57 -21.14 25.18
CA SER A 30 26.71 -20.05 24.70
C SER A 30 27.45 -18.70 24.71
N ARG A 31 27.10 -17.81 23.77
CA ARG A 31 27.67 -16.45 23.69
C ARG A 31 26.57 -15.40 23.56
N GLU A 32 26.61 -14.40 24.43
CA GLU A 32 25.75 -13.22 24.39
C GLU A 32 26.54 -12.03 23.81
N TYR A 33 25.94 -11.29 22.87
CA TYR A 33 26.55 -10.10 22.27
C TYR A 33 25.66 -8.88 22.53
N THR A 34 26.21 -7.88 23.22
CA THR A 34 25.55 -6.60 23.52
C THR A 34 26.15 -5.49 22.65
N PHE A 35 25.30 -4.70 21.98
CA PHE A 35 25.74 -3.61 21.11
C PHE A 35 25.33 -2.25 21.71
N GLY A 36 26.30 -1.54 22.30
CA GLY A 36 26.10 -0.20 22.84
C GLY A 36 26.08 0.89 21.76
N SER A 37 25.33 1.96 22.01
CA SER A 37 25.30 3.16 21.17
C SER A 37 26.58 3.98 21.29
N PHE A 38 27.10 4.49 20.16
CA PHE A 38 28.11 5.56 20.16
C PHE A 38 27.40 6.90 20.33
N ILE A 39 27.66 7.58 21.46
CA ILE A 39 27.23 8.95 21.70
C ILE A 39 28.04 9.87 20.75
N PRO A 40 27.42 10.75 19.94
CA PRO A 40 28.16 11.84 19.33
C PRO A 40 28.52 12.82 20.45
N PHE A 41 29.79 12.84 20.87
CA PHE A 41 30.29 13.88 21.76
C PHE A 41 30.05 15.25 21.10
N LYS A 42 29.30 16.09 21.80
CA LYS A 42 29.28 17.54 21.56
C LYS A 42 30.72 18.03 21.76
N HIS A 43 31.30 18.61 20.71
CA HIS A 43 32.53 19.36 20.81
C HIS A 43 32.21 20.69 21.51
N ASP A 44 32.62 20.81 22.77
CA ASP A 44 32.95 22.10 23.38
C ASP A 44 34.47 22.10 23.64
N ASP A 45 35.10 23.23 23.30
CA ASP A 45 36.54 23.47 23.36
C ASP A 45 37.12 23.35 24.78
N GLU A 46 38.33 22.75 24.87
CA GLU A 46 39.52 23.19 25.62
C GLU A 46 40.39 22.02 26.16
N THR A 47 41.58 21.90 25.57
CA THR A 47 42.86 21.35 26.07
C THR A 47 42.90 20.40 27.29
N ALA A 48 43.42 19.18 27.10
CA ALA A 48 44.54 18.63 27.88
C ALA A 48 45.03 17.26 27.34
N ASN A 49 46.35 17.13 27.24
CA ASN A 49 47.11 15.90 26.96
C ASN A 49 47.02 14.89 28.11
N SER A 50 46.72 13.62 27.83
CA SER A 50 47.38 12.48 28.48
C SER A 50 47.06 11.17 27.76
N VAL A 51 48.10 10.53 27.22
CA VAL A 51 48.12 9.15 26.75
C VAL A 51 48.48 8.28 27.94
N GLU A 52 47.62 7.32 28.33
CA GLU A 52 48.01 6.20 29.20
C GLU A 52 48.03 4.90 28.38
N THR A 53 49.24 4.40 28.15
CA THR A 53 49.55 3.05 27.67
C THR A 53 49.68 2.11 28.85
N PHE A 54 49.00 0.96 28.82
CA PHE A 54 49.28 -0.16 29.72
C PHE A 54 50.11 -1.23 28.98
N GLU A 55 51.37 -1.40 29.43
CA GLU A 55 52.28 -2.50 29.06
C GLU A 55 51.94 -3.77 29.84
N VAL A 56 51.98 -4.92 29.17
CA VAL A 56 52.01 -6.25 29.81
C VAL A 56 53.42 -6.83 29.61
N GLY A 57 54.13 -7.05 30.72
CA GLY A 57 55.52 -7.51 30.72
C GLY A 57 55.69 -9.03 30.52
N GLU A 58 56.68 -9.40 29.70
CA GLU A 58 57.20 -10.76 29.55
C GLU A 58 58.21 -11.13 30.66
N LYS A 59 58.17 -12.38 31.16
CA LYS A 59 59.38 -13.10 31.62
C LYS A 59 59.26 -14.64 31.68
N ALA A 60 59.84 -15.27 30.65
CA ALA A 60 60.81 -16.39 30.63
C ALA A 60 60.57 -17.76 31.35
N ARG A 61 60.32 -18.79 30.54
CA ARG A 61 61.24 -19.89 30.07
C ARG A 61 61.89 -20.90 31.06
N ARG A 62 61.64 -22.22 30.80
CA ARG A 62 62.45 -23.49 30.92
C ARG A 62 61.52 -24.65 31.35
N GLU A 63 61.62 -25.94 31.03
CA GLU A 63 62.51 -26.83 30.26
C GLU A 63 61.76 -28.17 29.99
N TYR A 64 62.11 -28.82 28.87
CA TYR A 64 61.97 -30.21 28.39
C TYR A 64 61.37 -31.39 29.23
N ASN A 65 60.71 -32.30 28.47
CA ASN A 65 60.70 -33.79 28.49
C ASN A 65 59.45 -34.62 28.91
N SER A 66 58.98 -35.37 27.91
CA SER A 66 58.52 -36.79 27.87
C SER A 66 57.43 -37.31 28.82
N HIS A 67 56.38 -37.87 28.21
CA HIS A 67 55.55 -39.01 28.64
C HIS A 67 55.14 -39.05 30.13
N ASN A 68 53.88 -38.70 30.42
CA ASN A 68 52.95 -39.53 31.21
C ASN A 68 51.56 -38.88 31.31
N ASN A 69 50.54 -39.71 31.20
CA ASN A 69 49.15 -39.38 31.53
C ASN A 69 49.06 -38.87 32.98
N VAL A 70 48.45 -37.69 33.17
CA VAL A 70 47.90 -37.25 34.45
C VAL A 70 46.53 -36.63 34.18
N THR A 71 45.48 -37.32 34.63
CA THR A 71 44.12 -36.80 34.72
C THR A 71 44.09 -35.74 35.85
N LEU A 72 43.85 -34.48 35.49
CA LEU A 72 43.58 -33.41 36.45
C LEU A 72 42.06 -33.19 36.51
N GLN A 73 41.44 -33.71 37.57
CA GLN A 73 40.10 -33.33 37.99
C GLN A 73 40.17 -31.95 38.66
N CYS A 74 39.61 -30.93 38.03
CA CYS A 74 39.34 -29.64 38.68
C CYS A 74 37.90 -29.63 39.21
N HIS A 75 37.77 -29.68 40.54
CA HIS A 75 36.54 -29.29 41.23
C HIS A 75 36.50 -27.77 41.34
N CYS A 76 35.49 -27.13 40.74
CA CYS A 76 35.10 -25.76 41.08
C CYS A 76 33.83 -25.84 41.94
N HIS A 77 33.98 -25.57 43.24
CA HIS A 77 32.89 -25.20 44.13
C HIS A 77 32.70 -23.68 44.04
N GLY A 78 31.58 -23.25 43.48
CA GLY A 78 31.01 -21.92 43.62
C GLY A 78 29.50 -22.05 43.42
N SER A 79 28.70 -21.68 44.41
CA SER A 79 27.24 -21.83 44.37
C SER A 79 26.62 -20.82 43.40
N VAL A 80 25.60 -21.27 42.68
CA VAL A 80 24.81 -20.53 41.67
C VAL A 80 24.28 -19.18 42.19
N ASP A 81 24.05 -19.05 43.50
CA ASP A 81 23.47 -17.85 44.11
C ASP A 81 24.39 -16.60 44.09
N GLU A 82 25.72 -16.74 43.99
CA GLU A 82 26.65 -15.59 43.92
C GLU A 82 26.77 -15.00 42.50
N LEU A 83 26.42 -15.78 41.47
CA LEU A 83 26.37 -15.31 40.07
C LEU A 83 25.09 -14.51 39.81
N ASP A 84 23.96 -14.92 40.39
CA ASP A 84 22.67 -14.23 40.24
C ASP A 84 22.65 -12.84 40.92
N GLN A 85 23.29 -12.68 42.08
CA GLN A 85 23.37 -11.37 42.74
C GLN A 85 24.31 -10.37 42.02
N ARG A 86 25.35 -10.86 41.34
CA ARG A 86 26.18 -9.99 40.48
C ARG A 86 25.46 -9.64 39.17
N HIS A 87 24.65 -10.56 38.63
CA HIS A 87 23.79 -10.31 37.48
C HIS A 87 22.75 -9.22 37.76
N GLU A 88 22.08 -9.25 38.92
CA GLU A 88 21.13 -8.20 39.32
C GLU A 88 21.80 -6.83 39.56
N SER A 89 23.04 -6.80 40.08
CA SER A 89 23.77 -5.54 40.29
C SER A 89 24.23 -4.86 38.99
N LEU A 90 24.43 -5.64 37.91
CA LEU A 90 24.75 -5.12 36.58
C LEU A 90 23.47 -4.71 35.81
N LEU A 91 22.35 -5.39 36.05
CA LEU A 91 21.03 -5.05 35.47
C LEU A 91 20.45 -3.72 35.98
N GLN A 92 20.81 -3.27 37.19
CA GLN A 92 20.34 -1.98 37.71
C GLN A 92 21.05 -0.75 37.13
N ASN A 93 22.21 -0.91 36.48
CA ASN A 93 23.02 0.20 35.98
C ASN A 93 22.94 0.45 34.46
N SER A 94 22.19 -0.34 33.68
CA SER A 94 22.08 -0.19 32.21
C SER A 94 20.72 0.33 31.71
N LYS A 95 20.00 1.10 32.53
CA LYS A 95 18.64 1.58 32.20
C LYS A 95 18.54 2.52 31.00
N ASP A 96 19.65 2.92 30.39
CA ASP A 96 19.67 3.84 29.26
C ASP A 96 20.47 3.26 28.08
N ASN A 97 19.77 2.99 26.97
CA ASN A 97 20.26 2.97 25.57
C ASN A 97 20.72 1.67 24.87
N ASP A 98 20.38 0.46 25.34
CA ASP A 98 20.63 -0.76 24.55
C ASP A 98 19.45 -1.07 23.62
N ILE A 99 19.63 -1.01 22.29
CA ILE A 99 18.53 -1.12 21.30
C ILE A 99 18.29 -2.58 20.84
N VAL A 100 19.31 -3.46 20.85
CA VAL A 100 19.22 -4.85 20.35
C VAL A 100 20.15 -5.80 21.12
N ARG A 101 19.62 -6.93 21.59
CA ARG A 101 20.39 -8.11 22.05
C ARG A 101 20.19 -9.28 21.08
N ILE A 102 21.28 -9.93 20.71
CA ILE A 102 21.26 -11.13 19.86
C ILE A 102 21.83 -12.27 20.69
N HIS A 103 21.03 -13.30 20.93
CA HIS A 103 21.44 -14.51 21.61
C HIS A 103 21.53 -15.66 20.59
N ILE A 104 22.72 -16.17 20.34
CA ILE A 104 22.91 -17.32 19.46
C ILE A 104 23.26 -18.53 20.32
N ASP A 105 22.29 -19.41 20.49
CA ASP A 105 22.49 -20.73 21.07
C ASP A 105 23.18 -21.64 20.05
N MET A 106 24.49 -21.81 20.27
CA MET A 106 25.37 -22.62 19.43
C MET A 106 25.15 -24.14 19.63
N ASP A 107 24.47 -24.55 20.70
CA ASP A 107 24.21 -25.96 21.02
C ASP A 107 22.91 -26.46 20.35
N THR A 108 21.91 -25.59 20.18
CA THR A 108 20.66 -25.90 19.45
C THR A 108 20.63 -25.34 18.02
N GLY A 109 21.58 -24.47 17.67
CA GLY A 109 21.60 -23.72 16.42
C GLY A 109 20.54 -22.61 16.34
N ALA A 110 19.90 -22.27 17.46
CA ALA A 110 18.90 -21.22 17.54
C ALA A 110 19.55 -19.83 17.71
N ALA A 111 19.04 -18.83 17.00
CA ALA A 111 19.58 -17.47 17.03
C ALA A 111 18.49 -16.47 17.44
N SER A 112 18.20 -16.27 18.71
CA SER A 112 17.17 -15.35 19.15
C SER A 112 17.56 -13.87 19.11
N LEU A 113 16.63 -13.05 18.61
CA LEU A 113 16.76 -11.60 18.58
C LEU A 113 15.82 -11.02 19.63
N THR A 114 16.37 -10.31 20.62
CA THR A 114 15.60 -9.58 21.64
C THR A 114 15.85 -8.08 21.45
N LEU A 115 14.86 -7.36 20.94
CA LEU A 115 14.95 -5.92 20.73
C LEU A 115 14.52 -5.17 21.99
N GLN A 116 15.35 -4.26 22.49
CA GLN A 116 15.08 -3.46 23.68
C GLN A 116 14.73 -2.01 23.30
N ASN A 117 13.52 -1.79 22.79
CA ASN A 117 12.91 -0.46 22.61
C ASN A 117 11.48 -0.55 23.15
N GLU A 118 10.96 0.38 23.96
CA GLU A 118 9.63 0.23 24.61
C GLU A 118 8.49 -0.16 23.65
N THR A 119 8.46 0.35 22.42
CA THR A 119 7.49 -0.07 21.38
C THR A 119 7.69 -1.53 20.95
N TRP A 120 8.94 -1.95 20.82
CA TRP A 120 9.33 -3.33 20.48
C TRP A 120 9.28 -4.28 21.68
N ILE A 121 9.53 -3.81 22.90
CA ILE A 121 9.52 -4.59 24.14
C ILE A 121 8.09 -4.90 24.54
N HIS A 122 7.11 -4.07 24.23
CA HIS A 122 5.73 -4.48 24.45
C HIS A 122 5.24 -5.40 23.33
N LEU A 123 5.31 -5.00 22.06
CA LEU A 123 4.83 -5.87 20.96
C LEU A 123 5.64 -7.18 20.83
N MET A 124 6.96 -7.14 21.06
CA MET A 124 7.86 -8.31 21.01
C MET A 124 8.38 -8.81 22.36
N GLY A 125 8.26 -8.11 23.49
CA GLY A 125 8.48 -8.74 24.81
C GLY A 125 7.29 -9.62 25.22
N HIS A 126 6.17 -9.50 24.52
CA HIS A 126 5.12 -10.51 24.42
C HIS A 126 5.51 -11.68 23.47
N MET A 127 6.45 -11.48 22.52
CA MET A 127 7.09 -12.54 21.71
C MET A 127 8.36 -13.02 22.43
N GLN A 128 8.25 -13.94 23.41
CA GLN A 128 9.42 -14.44 24.17
C GLN A 128 10.54 -15.09 23.33
N SER A 129 10.37 -15.24 22.01
CA SER A 129 11.44 -15.59 21.09
C SER A 129 11.07 -15.15 19.67
N VAL A 130 11.77 -14.15 19.12
CA VAL A 130 12.10 -14.21 17.70
C VAL A 130 13.17 -15.26 17.64
N VAL A 131 12.91 -16.38 16.97
CA VAL A 131 13.78 -17.55 16.73
C VAL A 131 13.63 -18.73 17.70
N GLY A 132 12.91 -19.74 17.20
CA GLY A 132 13.08 -21.15 17.53
C GLY A 132 13.17 -21.94 16.23
N TRP A 133 14.18 -22.80 16.08
CA TRP A 133 14.39 -23.60 14.89
C TRP A 133 13.70 -24.97 14.99
N ASN A 134 13.48 -25.57 13.82
CA ASN A 134 12.69 -26.76 13.58
C ASN A 134 13.17 -27.99 14.39
N ASN A 135 12.37 -28.50 15.33
CA ASN A 135 12.70 -29.66 16.17
C ASN A 135 12.84 -31.02 15.43
N ASN A 136 12.90 -31.07 14.09
CA ASN A 136 12.92 -32.34 13.35
C ASN A 136 14.00 -32.50 12.28
N LEU A 137 14.88 -31.52 12.03
CA LEU A 137 16.03 -31.70 11.13
C LEU A 137 17.27 -30.98 11.67
N PRO A 138 18.39 -31.68 11.94
CA PRO A 138 19.62 -31.05 12.43
C PRO A 138 20.23 -30.14 11.36
N LEU A 139 20.40 -28.87 11.70
CA LEU A 139 21.22 -27.93 10.95
C LEU A 139 22.69 -28.14 11.29
N HIS A 140 23.53 -28.35 10.28
CA HIS A 140 24.97 -28.19 10.42
C HIS A 140 25.31 -26.69 10.27
N LEU A 141 25.49 -25.99 11.40
CA LEU A 141 26.13 -24.67 11.41
C LEU A 141 27.61 -24.86 11.09
N GLU A 142 27.99 -24.75 9.81
CA GLU A 142 29.40 -24.94 9.40
C GLU A 142 30.32 -23.83 9.91
N SER A 143 29.82 -22.60 10.11
CA SER A 143 30.58 -21.52 10.76
C SER A 143 29.71 -20.29 11.09
N THR A 144 29.72 -19.83 12.35
CA THR A 144 29.28 -18.49 12.73
C THR A 144 30.46 -17.52 12.55
N SER A 145 30.62 -16.96 11.37
CA SER A 145 31.42 -15.74 11.20
C SER A 145 30.50 -14.53 11.25
N ILE A 146 30.49 -13.80 12.38
CA ILE A 146 29.91 -12.46 12.44
C ILE A 146 30.81 -11.56 11.60
N ILE A 147 30.48 -11.41 10.32
CA ILE A 147 31.20 -10.52 9.41
C ILE A 147 30.55 -9.15 9.51
N ASN A 148 31.12 -8.29 10.34
CA ASN A 148 30.63 -6.93 10.58
C ASN A 148 31.04 -5.95 9.46
N ASN A 149 30.94 -6.37 8.18
CA ASN A 149 31.60 -5.67 7.06
C ASN A 149 30.87 -5.71 5.71
N HIS A 150 29.65 -6.25 5.59
CA HIS A 150 28.90 -6.08 4.35
C HIS A 150 28.10 -4.77 4.37
N ILE A 151 28.64 -3.76 3.68
CA ILE A 151 27.84 -2.61 3.24
C ILE A 151 26.98 -3.14 2.10
N ALA A 152 25.66 -3.03 2.23
CA ALA A 152 24.68 -3.11 1.15
C ALA A 152 24.37 -1.67 0.72
N PRO A 153 25.09 -1.11 -0.29
CA PRO A 153 24.97 0.30 -0.66
C PRO A 153 23.53 0.68 -1.06
N GLU A 154 22.76 -0.28 -1.58
CA GLU A 154 21.37 -0.13 -1.95
C GLU A 154 20.49 0.42 -0.81
N TYR A 155 20.81 0.08 0.44
CA TYR A 155 20.02 0.44 1.62
C TYR A 155 20.52 1.67 2.38
N GLU A 156 21.68 2.24 2.02
CA GLU A 156 22.21 3.45 2.67
C GLU A 156 21.26 4.65 2.59
N ARG A 157 20.39 4.67 1.55
CA ARG A 157 19.35 5.70 1.37
C ARG A 157 18.37 5.78 2.54
N PHE A 158 18.19 4.68 3.29
CA PHE A 158 17.32 4.63 4.45
C PHE A 158 17.99 5.10 5.75
N GLY A 159 19.28 5.41 5.69
CA GLY A 159 20.08 5.89 6.81
C GLY A 159 21.07 4.83 7.33
N PRO A 160 21.81 5.17 8.41
CA PRO A 160 22.79 4.27 8.99
C PRO A 160 22.10 3.05 9.61
N TYR A 161 22.71 1.88 9.39
CA TYR A 161 22.25 0.61 9.92
C TYR A 161 23.41 -0.23 10.48
N THR A 162 23.06 -1.13 11.38
CA THR A 162 23.94 -2.22 11.83
C THR A 162 23.59 -3.47 11.04
N ASN A 163 24.58 -4.16 10.47
CA ASN A 163 24.39 -5.39 9.73
C ASN A 163 24.98 -6.57 10.51
N VAL A 164 24.20 -7.64 10.65
CA VAL A 164 24.66 -8.91 11.19
C VAL A 164 24.35 -10.02 10.20
N THR A 165 25.37 -10.78 9.84
CA THR A 165 25.29 -11.86 8.84
C THR A 165 25.73 -13.18 9.44
N PHE A 166 25.03 -14.26 9.10
CA PHE A 166 25.39 -15.64 9.42
C PHE A 166 25.10 -16.57 8.23
N VAL A 167 25.80 -17.70 8.15
CA VAL A 167 25.65 -18.68 7.07
C VAL A 167 25.18 -20.00 7.67
N TRP A 168 24.20 -20.63 7.03
CA TRP A 168 23.63 -21.88 7.47
C TRP A 168 23.25 -22.77 6.28
N THR A 169 23.13 -24.07 6.52
CA THR A 169 22.76 -25.05 5.50
C THR A 169 21.36 -25.59 5.74
N SER A 170 20.41 -25.34 4.83
CA SER A 170 19.10 -25.98 4.88
C SER A 170 19.19 -27.41 4.34
N PRO A 171 18.73 -28.43 5.08
CA PRO A 171 18.61 -29.78 4.52
C PRO A 171 17.55 -29.80 3.42
N ILE A 172 17.85 -30.42 2.27
CA ILE A 172 16.82 -30.80 1.30
C ILE A 172 15.98 -31.89 1.94
N ALA A 173 14.67 -31.71 1.98
CA ALA A 173 13.74 -32.80 2.27
C ALA A 173 13.74 -33.80 1.08
N SER A 174 14.82 -34.56 0.92
CA SER A 174 14.91 -35.69 0.00
C SER A 174 15.15 -36.95 0.82
N VAL A 175 14.08 -37.70 1.10
CA VAL A 175 14.20 -39.07 1.55
C VAL A 175 14.36 -39.92 0.29
N GLY A 176 15.54 -40.48 0.05
CA GLY A 176 15.75 -41.41 -1.06
C GLY A 176 14.87 -42.66 -0.95
N GLN A 177 14.78 -43.46 -2.03
CA GLN A 177 14.04 -44.73 -2.05
C GLN A 177 14.43 -45.71 -0.91
N ASP A 178 15.61 -45.52 -0.32
CA ASP A 178 16.18 -46.37 0.75
C ASP A 178 16.24 -45.67 2.13
N CYS A 179 15.52 -44.56 2.34
CA CYS A 179 15.59 -43.76 3.59
C CYS A 179 16.99 -43.24 3.96
N THR A 180 17.96 -43.28 3.04
CA THR A 180 19.26 -42.61 3.20
C THR A 180 19.16 -41.14 2.80
N PRO A 181 19.52 -40.18 3.69
CA PRO A 181 19.59 -38.77 3.34
C PRO A 181 20.67 -38.55 2.27
N THR A 182 20.31 -38.06 1.09
CA THR A 182 21.29 -37.54 0.13
C THR A 182 21.71 -36.14 0.62
N ALA A 183 23.00 -35.97 0.90
CA ALA A 183 23.60 -34.79 1.54
C ALA A 183 23.69 -33.55 0.63
N ASP A 184 22.67 -33.29 -0.18
CA ASP A 184 22.58 -32.04 -0.92
C ASP A 184 22.05 -30.98 0.06
N HIS A 185 22.95 -30.15 0.57
CA HIS A 185 22.65 -29.05 1.49
C HIS A 185 22.62 -27.74 0.70
N HIS A 186 21.60 -26.92 0.91
CA HIS A 186 21.57 -25.57 0.32
C HIS A 186 22.11 -24.56 1.31
N VAL A 187 23.17 -23.86 0.91
CA VAL A 187 23.85 -22.85 1.72
C VAL A 187 23.09 -21.54 1.56
N VAL A 188 22.57 -21.02 2.68
CA VAL A 188 21.88 -19.73 2.73
C VAL A 188 22.67 -18.82 3.66
N GLN A 189 23.04 -17.65 3.15
CA GLN A 189 23.57 -16.57 3.96
C GLN A 189 22.41 -15.66 4.35
N THR A 190 22.17 -15.48 5.64
CA THR A 190 21.14 -14.60 6.16
C THR A 190 21.75 -13.38 6.80
N SER A 191 21.24 -12.20 6.45
CA SER A 191 21.63 -10.93 7.05
C SER A 191 20.41 -10.21 7.62
N PHE A 192 20.61 -9.46 8.70
CA PHE A 192 19.59 -8.53 9.21
C PHE A 192 20.20 -7.15 9.44
N LEU A 193 19.55 -6.16 8.82
CA LEU A 193 19.98 -4.77 8.79
C LEU A 193 19.04 -3.97 9.69
N ILE A 194 19.58 -3.48 10.81
CA ILE A 194 18.82 -2.75 11.83
C ILE A 194 19.10 -1.27 11.66
N PHE A 195 18.06 -0.49 11.32
CA PHE A 195 18.21 0.94 11.05
C PHE A 195 18.07 1.74 12.35
N GLN A 196 18.98 2.68 12.57
CA GLN A 196 19.02 3.44 13.83
C GLN A 196 18.04 4.62 13.85
N LYS A 197 17.77 5.20 12.68
CA LYS A 197 16.93 6.40 12.54
C LYS A 197 15.49 6.10 12.12
N ARG A 198 15.22 4.89 11.66
CA ARG A 198 13.89 4.39 11.28
C ARG A 198 13.66 3.12 12.06
N GLN A 199 12.50 2.96 12.70
CA GLN A 199 12.18 1.78 13.49
C GLN A 199 11.84 0.59 12.58
N MET A 200 12.85 0.08 11.86
CA MET A 200 12.71 -0.98 10.87
C MET A 200 13.91 -1.93 10.84
N ILE A 201 13.65 -3.16 10.39
CA ILE A 201 14.65 -4.19 10.15
C ILE A 201 14.41 -4.81 8.78
N ILE A 202 15.46 -4.87 7.96
CA ILE A 202 15.44 -5.62 6.69
C ILE A 202 16.14 -6.95 6.92
N PHE A 203 15.51 -8.03 6.46
CA PHE A 203 16.07 -9.37 6.46
C PHE A 203 16.42 -9.76 5.03
N GLU A 204 17.66 -10.17 4.78
CA GLU A 204 18.13 -10.65 3.48
C GLU A 204 18.53 -12.12 3.58
N GLN A 205 18.03 -12.95 2.66
CA GLN A 205 18.47 -14.33 2.45
C GLN A 205 19.12 -14.46 1.08
N ASN A 206 20.40 -14.83 1.05
CA ASN A 206 21.19 -15.05 -0.15
C ASN A 206 21.46 -16.55 -0.34
N PHE A 207 20.93 -17.13 -1.41
CA PHE A 207 20.98 -18.56 -1.72
C PHE A 207 22.28 -18.92 -2.46
N GLN A 208 23.36 -19.20 -1.73
CA GLN A 208 24.72 -19.38 -2.29
C GLN A 208 24.85 -20.56 -3.26
N SER A 209 24.26 -21.72 -2.97
CA SER A 209 24.35 -22.92 -3.81
C SER A 209 23.13 -23.15 -4.73
N GLY A 210 22.22 -22.18 -4.83
CA GLY A 210 20.92 -22.33 -5.51
C GLY A 210 20.01 -23.32 -4.80
N TRP A 211 18.81 -23.58 -5.34
CA TRP A 211 17.86 -24.61 -4.88
C TRP A 211 17.14 -25.20 -6.08
N THR A 212 16.74 -26.47 -6.01
CA THR A 212 15.87 -27.08 -7.03
C THR A 212 14.76 -27.82 -6.34
N ASN A 213 13.53 -27.60 -6.81
CA ASN A 213 12.36 -28.25 -6.26
C ASN A 213 12.49 -29.76 -6.48
N PRO A 214 12.51 -30.56 -5.41
CA PRO A 214 12.61 -32.01 -5.56
C PRO A 214 11.37 -32.59 -6.26
N GLY A 215 10.26 -31.85 -6.36
CA GLY A 215 8.94 -32.32 -6.80
C GLY A 215 8.28 -33.21 -5.73
N PRO A 216 7.05 -33.70 -5.98
CA PRO A 216 6.44 -34.71 -5.12
C PRO A 216 7.19 -36.04 -5.28
N ARG A 217 8.24 -36.28 -4.50
CA ARG A 217 9.07 -37.50 -4.58
C ARG A 217 8.54 -38.66 -3.76
N TYR A 218 7.27 -39.03 -3.86
CA TYR A 218 6.73 -40.05 -2.94
C TYR A 218 5.72 -40.98 -3.62
N GLY A 219 6.21 -42.15 -4.03
CA GLY A 219 5.45 -43.16 -4.78
C GLY A 219 4.63 -44.13 -3.93
N THR A 220 4.74 -44.10 -2.60
CA THR A 220 4.02 -45.04 -1.72
C THR A 220 2.84 -44.39 -0.98
N ASN A 221 1.81 -45.17 -0.68
CA ASN A 221 0.63 -44.71 0.08
C ASN A 221 0.98 -44.25 1.51
N GLU A 222 2.06 -44.73 2.12
CA GLU A 222 2.52 -44.27 3.45
C GLU A 222 3.18 -42.90 3.39
N GLN A 223 3.95 -42.61 2.34
CA GLN A 223 4.56 -41.29 2.17
C GLN A 223 3.52 -40.22 1.80
N ARG A 224 2.47 -40.60 1.07
CA ARG A 224 1.30 -39.76 0.82
C ARG A 224 0.52 -39.49 2.12
N LYS A 225 0.38 -40.49 2.99
CA LYS A 225 -0.17 -40.31 4.35
C LYS A 225 0.72 -39.45 5.25
N LEU A 226 2.04 -39.54 5.15
CA LEU A 226 2.97 -38.66 5.86
C LEU A 226 2.86 -37.21 5.37
N GLN A 227 2.60 -37.00 4.08
CA GLN A 227 2.31 -35.68 3.50
C GLN A 227 0.95 -35.13 3.98
N GLU A 228 -0.08 -35.98 4.07
CA GLU A 228 -1.37 -35.65 4.68
C GLU A 228 -1.25 -35.41 6.21
N HIS A 229 -0.21 -35.93 6.87
CA HIS A 229 -0.03 -35.87 8.33
C HIS A 229 0.94 -34.78 8.81
N PHE A 230 1.93 -34.39 8.00
CA PHE A 230 2.95 -33.39 8.35
C PHE A 230 2.86 -32.10 7.51
N GLY A 231 2.03 -32.08 6.47
CA GLY A 231 1.93 -30.98 5.50
C GLY A 231 3.14 -30.88 4.56
N VAL A 232 2.95 -30.30 3.38
CA VAL A 232 4.07 -29.87 2.51
C VAL A 232 4.56 -28.53 3.03
N PRO A 233 5.88 -28.33 3.27
CA PRO A 233 6.39 -27.00 3.58
C PRO A 233 5.95 -26.02 2.49
N LYS A 234 5.21 -24.98 2.86
CA LYS A 234 4.77 -23.96 1.89
C LYS A 234 5.95 -23.06 1.45
N ILE A 235 7.05 -23.05 2.21
CA ILE A 235 8.23 -22.19 2.03
C ILE A 235 9.52 -23.02 1.97
N VAL A 236 10.43 -22.64 1.08
CA VAL A 236 11.75 -23.26 0.86
C VAL A 236 12.71 -22.96 2.00
N SER A 237 12.78 -21.70 2.42
CA SER A 237 13.61 -21.21 3.52
C SER A 237 12.98 -19.91 4.06
N GLY A 238 12.42 -19.94 5.26
CA GLY A 238 11.72 -18.81 5.86
C GLY A 238 12.56 -18.09 6.93
N PHE A 239 12.63 -16.75 6.86
CA PHE A 239 13.27 -15.92 7.88
C PHE A 239 12.77 -14.45 7.84
N PRO A 240 12.52 -13.80 8.99
CA PRO A 240 12.63 -14.33 10.36
C PRO A 240 11.51 -15.32 10.70
N ILE A 241 11.67 -16.04 11.82
CA ILE A 241 10.65 -16.94 12.37
C ILE A 241 10.12 -16.33 13.67
N ILE A 242 8.81 -16.13 13.76
CA ILE A 242 8.11 -15.58 14.91
C ILE A 242 7.30 -16.69 15.59
N ASN A 243 7.38 -16.74 16.92
CA ASN A 243 6.51 -17.59 17.72
C ASN A 243 5.15 -16.90 17.98
N LEU A 244 4.07 -17.56 17.59
CA LEU A 244 2.69 -17.10 17.67
C LEU A 244 2.04 -17.35 19.05
N THR A 245 2.74 -17.90 20.05
CA THR A 245 2.26 -18.02 21.44
C THR A 245 2.21 -16.69 22.22
N LEU A 246 2.01 -15.59 21.50
CA LEU A 246 1.83 -14.25 22.05
C LEU A 246 0.75 -14.23 23.15
N PRO A 247 0.95 -13.50 24.25
CA PRO A 247 -0.13 -12.98 25.09
C PRO A 247 -1.19 -12.39 24.18
N LYS A 248 -2.36 -13.05 24.12
CA LYS A 248 -3.41 -12.73 23.15
C LYS A 248 -4.23 -11.50 23.58
N ASP A 249 -4.16 -11.17 24.86
CA ASP A 249 -4.89 -10.05 25.45
C ASP A 249 -4.36 -8.75 24.82
N ASP A 250 -5.27 -7.97 24.22
CA ASP A 250 -5.01 -6.63 23.67
C ASP A 250 -4.26 -6.52 22.33
N LEU A 251 -4.03 -7.63 21.62
CA LEU A 251 -3.47 -7.61 20.26
C LEU A 251 -4.55 -7.74 19.19
N MET A 252 -4.45 -6.90 18.17
CA MET A 252 -5.27 -6.91 16.97
C MET A 252 -4.40 -7.13 15.74
N TYR A 253 -4.98 -7.69 14.68
CA TYR A 253 -4.29 -7.89 13.41
C TYR A 253 -5.04 -7.27 12.24
N MET A 254 -4.33 -7.07 11.13
CA MET A 254 -4.91 -6.79 9.82
C MET A 254 -4.09 -7.46 8.70
N SER A 255 -4.77 -7.96 7.67
CA SER A 255 -4.18 -8.53 6.46
C SER A 255 -5.10 -8.32 5.25
N TRP A 256 -4.54 -8.36 4.04
CA TRP A 256 -5.31 -8.24 2.80
C TRP A 256 -5.11 -9.47 1.94
N GLY A 257 -6.19 -10.05 1.46
CA GLY A 257 -6.12 -11.07 0.42
C GLY A 257 -7.43 -11.25 -0.30
N ASP A 258 -7.52 -12.36 -1.04
CA ASP A 258 -8.55 -12.61 -2.05
C ASP A 258 -8.42 -11.68 -3.27
N CYS A 259 -9.20 -12.00 -4.31
CA CYS A 259 -9.27 -11.22 -5.53
C CYS A 259 -9.76 -9.79 -5.22
N MET A 260 -9.12 -8.79 -5.85
CA MET A 260 -9.37 -7.34 -5.61
C MET A 260 -9.13 -6.89 -4.17
N LEU A 261 -8.50 -7.72 -3.34
CA LEU A 261 -8.40 -7.48 -1.90
C LEU A 261 -9.78 -7.26 -1.27
N SER A 262 -10.79 -7.97 -1.77
CA SER A 262 -12.21 -7.77 -1.43
C SER A 262 -12.58 -8.21 -0.02
N ASN A 263 -11.72 -9.00 0.62
CA ASN A 263 -11.96 -9.52 1.96
C ASN A 263 -10.78 -9.23 2.91
N PRO A 264 -10.50 -7.95 3.22
CA PRO A 264 -9.48 -7.62 4.22
C PRO A 264 -9.85 -8.31 5.54
N GLN A 265 -8.90 -8.99 6.17
CA GLN A 265 -9.10 -9.66 7.45
C GLN A 265 -8.57 -8.78 8.57
N TRP A 266 -9.36 -8.57 9.62
CA TRP A 266 -8.92 -7.91 10.84
C TRP A 266 -9.72 -8.38 12.04
N GLY A 267 -9.15 -8.27 13.22
CA GLY A 267 -9.81 -8.69 14.45
C GLY A 267 -8.83 -8.86 15.60
N GLU A 268 -9.35 -9.36 16.72
CA GLU A 268 -8.51 -9.72 17.85
C GLU A 268 -7.62 -10.91 17.49
N TRP A 269 -6.39 -10.90 17.98
CA TRP A 269 -5.48 -12.02 17.84
C TRP A 269 -5.98 -13.28 18.55
N THR A 270 -6.87 -13.12 19.54
CA THR A 270 -7.60 -14.21 20.21
C THR A 270 -8.47 -15.01 19.25
N ASP A 271 -9.02 -14.38 18.21
CA ASP A 271 -9.93 -14.99 17.23
C ASP A 271 -9.20 -15.94 16.25
N VAL A 272 -7.87 -15.87 16.16
CA VAL A 272 -7.10 -16.78 15.30
C VAL A 272 -7.08 -18.16 15.93
N ASP A 273 -7.69 -19.14 15.23
CA ASP A 273 -7.75 -20.53 15.69
C ASP A 273 -6.33 -21.06 15.88
N PRO A 274 -5.92 -21.39 17.12
CA PRO A 274 -4.59 -21.92 17.38
C PRO A 274 -4.34 -23.30 16.76
N ASN A 275 -5.35 -23.95 16.19
CA ASN A 275 -5.23 -25.22 15.50
C ASN A 275 -5.29 -25.09 13.97
N ASP A 276 -5.50 -23.88 13.43
CA ASP A 276 -5.65 -23.63 11.99
C ASP A 276 -5.01 -22.30 11.54
N TYR A 277 -3.71 -22.15 11.83
CA TYR A 277 -2.93 -21.00 11.36
C TYR A 277 -2.72 -21.00 9.84
N THR A 278 -2.87 -22.14 9.16
CA THR A 278 -2.46 -22.29 7.74
C THR A 278 -3.41 -21.62 6.77
N ASN A 279 -4.70 -21.49 7.11
CA ASN A 279 -5.69 -20.74 6.34
C ASN A 279 -5.51 -19.22 6.49
N PHE A 280 -5.02 -18.78 7.64
CA PHE A 280 -4.87 -17.35 7.96
C PHE A 280 -3.70 -16.66 7.24
N PHE A 281 -2.69 -17.42 6.85
CA PHE A 281 -1.44 -16.91 6.27
C PHE A 281 -1.22 -17.34 4.81
N ASP A 282 -2.24 -17.86 4.14
CA ASP A 282 -2.14 -18.24 2.74
C ASP A 282 -2.12 -17.01 1.83
N ALA A 283 -0.98 -16.64 1.24
CA ALA A 283 -0.91 -15.39 0.46
C ALA A 283 -1.79 -15.29 -0.82
N ASP A 284 -2.53 -16.34 -1.22
CA ASP A 284 -3.64 -16.18 -2.19
C ASP A 284 -4.93 -15.67 -1.55
N GLN A 285 -5.23 -16.10 -0.32
CA GLN A 285 -6.45 -15.74 0.43
C GLN A 285 -6.21 -14.59 1.41
N ASN A 286 -5.01 -14.50 1.96
CA ASN A 286 -4.50 -13.61 3.01
C ASN A 286 -3.06 -13.23 2.66
N GLY A 287 -2.92 -12.35 1.66
CA GLY A 287 -1.67 -11.83 1.10
C GLY A 287 -0.84 -10.98 2.08
N GLN A 288 0.39 -10.66 1.69
CA GLN A 288 1.23 -9.67 2.39
C GLN A 288 0.75 -8.25 2.02
N PRO A 289 0.80 -7.25 2.92
CA PRO A 289 1.44 -7.24 4.25
C PRO A 289 0.56 -7.77 5.39
N TRP A 290 1.20 -8.14 6.50
CA TRP A 290 0.55 -8.45 7.77
C TRP A 290 0.82 -7.37 8.80
N ILE A 291 -0.21 -6.93 9.52
CA ILE A 291 -0.14 -5.86 10.51
C ILE A 291 -0.57 -6.41 11.87
N LEU A 292 0.17 -6.02 12.90
CA LEU A 292 -0.21 -6.18 14.30
C LEU A 292 -0.28 -4.82 14.99
N HIS A 293 -1.25 -4.63 15.87
CA HIS A 293 -1.29 -3.46 16.74
C HIS A 293 -1.94 -3.76 18.10
N ASP A 294 -1.73 -2.89 19.07
CA ASP A 294 -2.37 -2.98 20.39
C ASP A 294 -3.27 -1.77 20.72
N SER A 295 -3.88 -1.75 21.91
CA SER A 295 -4.73 -0.63 22.36
C SER A 295 -3.99 0.69 22.44
N GLU A 296 -2.71 0.68 22.83
CA GLU A 296 -1.83 1.85 22.86
C GLU A 296 -1.49 2.38 21.47
N GLY A 297 -1.88 1.66 20.42
CA GLY A 297 -1.62 1.99 19.03
C GLY A 297 -0.17 1.77 18.64
N ARG A 298 0.61 0.96 19.37
CA ARG A 298 1.90 0.49 18.86
C ARG A 298 1.58 -0.45 17.71
N THR A 299 2.24 -0.27 16.57
CA THR A 299 1.95 -1.01 15.34
C THR A 299 3.22 -1.63 14.77
N LEU A 300 3.08 -2.82 14.20
CA LEU A 300 4.10 -3.56 13.46
C LEU A 300 3.53 -3.96 12.10
N VAL A 301 4.30 -3.76 11.04
CA VAL A 301 4.02 -4.22 9.67
C VAL A 301 5.11 -5.22 9.27
N TRP A 302 4.72 -6.43 8.90
CA TRP A 302 5.58 -7.46 8.33
C TRP A 302 5.21 -7.71 6.88
N SER A 303 6.17 -7.50 5.99
CA SER A 303 5.97 -7.68 4.56
C SER A 303 7.26 -8.13 3.89
N ASN A 304 7.17 -8.57 2.65
CA ASN A 304 8.33 -8.76 1.80
C ASN A 304 8.74 -7.43 1.14
N LEU A 305 10.02 -7.32 0.81
CA LEU A 305 10.61 -6.13 0.21
C LEU A 305 10.94 -6.33 -1.29
N ASN A 306 11.05 -7.59 -1.72
CA ASN A 306 11.14 -8.01 -3.12
C ASN A 306 10.43 -9.37 -3.35
N ASP A 307 10.57 -9.93 -4.55
CA ASP A 307 10.07 -11.27 -4.89
C ASP A 307 8.55 -11.45 -4.65
N PHE A 308 7.77 -10.40 -4.95
CA PHE A 308 6.35 -10.30 -4.58
C PHE A 308 5.48 -11.48 -5.04
N PHE A 309 5.69 -12.00 -6.24
CA PHE A 309 4.90 -13.11 -6.78
C PHE A 309 5.20 -14.48 -6.17
N VAL A 310 6.35 -14.64 -5.52
CA VAL A 310 6.88 -15.96 -5.12
C VAL A 310 7.16 -16.04 -3.62
N THR A 311 6.84 -14.99 -2.87
CA THR A 311 6.97 -14.96 -1.41
C THR A 311 5.65 -15.37 -0.75
N GLY A 312 5.72 -15.93 0.45
CA GLY A 312 4.56 -16.23 1.26
C GLY A 312 4.90 -16.26 2.75
N PHE A 313 3.88 -16.43 3.57
CA PHE A 313 4.03 -16.80 4.97
C PHE A 313 3.89 -18.32 5.13
N GLY A 314 4.71 -18.91 5.99
CA GLY A 314 4.72 -20.33 6.32
C GLY A 314 4.29 -20.49 7.77
N ALA A 315 3.11 -21.08 7.97
CA ALA A 315 2.63 -21.51 9.27
C ALA A 315 2.68 -23.04 9.36
N LYS A 316 3.01 -23.57 10.54
CA LYS A 316 3.02 -25.02 10.81
C LYS A 316 1.79 -25.42 11.62
N GLU A 317 1.09 -26.47 11.20
CA GLU A 317 -0.12 -26.95 11.88
C GLU A 317 0.12 -27.43 13.32
N SER A 318 1.35 -27.89 13.62
CA SER A 318 1.70 -28.50 14.91
C SER A 318 2.52 -27.61 15.83
N VAL A 319 3.01 -26.46 15.35
CA VAL A 319 3.84 -25.54 16.14
C VAL A 319 3.46 -24.11 15.79
N PRO A 320 3.21 -23.23 16.77
CA PRO A 320 2.83 -21.84 16.56
C PRO A 320 4.04 -21.02 16.07
N LEU A 321 4.59 -21.35 14.90
CA LEU A 321 5.68 -20.63 14.26
C LEU A 321 5.19 -20.08 12.92
N LEU A 322 5.51 -18.82 12.68
CA LEU A 322 5.27 -18.12 11.44
C LEU A 322 6.61 -17.68 10.84
N ASP A 323 6.86 -18.04 9.60
CA ASP A 323 8.02 -17.59 8.84
C ASP A 323 7.60 -16.91 7.53
N ILE A 324 8.49 -16.12 6.94
CA ILE A 324 8.29 -15.50 5.61
C ILE A 324 9.42 -15.91 4.69
N GLY A 325 9.13 -16.23 3.44
CA GLY A 325 10.17 -16.62 2.48
C GLY A 325 9.64 -17.09 1.14
N LEU A 326 10.55 -17.58 0.30
CA LEU A 326 10.24 -18.07 -1.05
C LEU A 326 9.43 -19.37 -1.01
N ARG A 327 8.35 -19.42 -1.79
CA ARG A 327 7.41 -20.54 -1.83
C ARG A 327 7.98 -21.78 -2.51
N THR A 328 7.50 -22.95 -2.09
CA THR A 328 7.83 -24.24 -2.74
C THR A 328 7.14 -24.45 -4.09
N THR A 329 6.34 -23.50 -4.57
CA THR A 329 5.82 -23.46 -5.94
C THR A 329 6.92 -23.23 -6.98
N LEU A 330 8.04 -22.63 -6.58
CA LEU A 330 9.21 -22.45 -7.42
C LEU A 330 9.74 -23.80 -7.90
N ASN A 331 10.19 -23.87 -9.16
CA ASN A 331 10.90 -25.03 -9.69
C ASN A 331 12.38 -25.04 -9.28
N SER A 332 12.98 -23.85 -9.14
CA SER A 332 14.36 -23.67 -8.71
C SER A 332 14.60 -22.25 -8.23
N ILE A 333 15.63 -22.07 -7.40
CA ILE A 333 16.18 -20.77 -7.03
C ILE A 333 17.62 -20.72 -7.57
N PRO A 334 17.99 -19.73 -8.38
CA PRO A 334 19.36 -19.63 -8.88
C PRO A 334 20.39 -19.41 -7.75
N PRO A 335 21.63 -19.93 -7.89
CA PRO A 335 22.73 -19.53 -7.02
C PRO A 335 22.94 -18.01 -7.01
N GLY A 336 23.11 -17.44 -5.82
CA GLY A 336 23.26 -16.00 -5.60
C GLY A 336 21.95 -15.20 -5.59
N HIS A 337 20.78 -15.85 -5.73
CA HIS A 337 19.49 -15.15 -5.62
C HIS A 337 19.33 -14.57 -4.21
N LYS A 338 18.81 -13.33 -4.14
CA LYS A 338 18.57 -12.61 -2.89
C LYS A 338 17.08 -12.40 -2.68
N HIS A 339 16.56 -12.93 -1.59
CA HIS A 339 15.21 -12.66 -1.09
C HIS A 339 15.26 -11.71 0.10
N THR A 340 14.32 -10.77 0.19
CA THR A 340 14.29 -9.76 1.26
C THR A 340 12.90 -9.57 1.84
N SER A 341 12.83 -9.48 3.17
CA SER A 341 11.64 -9.11 3.92
C SER A 341 11.93 -7.96 4.88
N ILE A 342 10.87 -7.32 5.38
CA ILE A 342 10.98 -6.12 6.20
C ILE A 342 9.98 -6.15 7.36
N LEU A 343 10.45 -5.73 8.53
CA LEU A 343 9.63 -5.35 9.67
C LEU A 343 9.72 -3.84 9.88
N VAL A 344 8.57 -3.18 9.98
CA VAL A 344 8.46 -1.74 10.28
C VAL A 344 7.58 -1.58 11.51
N THR A 345 7.96 -0.69 12.41
CA THR A 345 7.18 -0.39 13.62
C THR A 345 6.96 1.10 13.80
N GLY A 346 5.89 1.45 14.49
CA GLY A 346 5.52 2.83 14.74
C GLY A 346 4.36 2.95 15.72
N ARG A 347 3.70 4.12 15.71
CA ARG A 347 2.46 4.37 16.44
C ARG A 347 1.36 4.80 15.47
N GLY A 348 0.20 4.17 15.57
CA GLY A 348 -0.94 4.32 14.66
C GLY A 348 -0.78 3.43 13.43
N ILE A 349 -1.88 2.80 13.01
CA ILE A 349 -1.91 1.91 11.85
C ILE A 349 -1.62 2.73 10.60
N ASN A 350 -2.32 3.83 10.39
CA ASN A 350 -2.21 4.65 9.20
C ASN A 350 -0.78 5.20 9.06
N ASN A 351 -0.20 5.75 10.13
CA ASN A 351 1.18 6.27 10.10
C ASN A 351 2.21 5.17 9.78
N THR A 352 2.13 4.03 10.47
CA THR A 352 3.09 2.94 10.30
C THR A 352 2.99 2.30 8.92
N VAL A 353 1.77 2.17 8.38
CA VAL A 353 1.53 1.67 7.01
C VAL A 353 2.05 2.65 5.96
N MET A 354 1.89 3.96 6.15
CA MET A 354 2.48 4.96 5.26
C MET A 354 4.01 4.94 5.28
N ASP A 355 4.62 4.84 6.46
CA ASP A 355 6.07 4.76 6.61
C ASP A 355 6.65 3.50 5.94
N TRP A 356 5.98 2.35 6.12
CA TRP A 356 6.30 1.10 5.42
C TRP A 356 6.18 1.27 3.89
N GLY A 357 5.11 1.91 3.45
CA GLY A 357 4.89 2.24 2.06
C GLY A 357 5.99 3.11 1.44
N ASP A 358 6.46 4.13 2.17
CA ASP A 358 7.55 5.02 1.73
C ASP A 358 8.85 4.24 1.53
N ILE A 359 9.09 3.23 2.36
CA ILE A 359 10.26 2.34 2.24
C ILE A 359 10.15 1.52 0.94
N LEU A 360 8.99 0.91 0.67
CA LEU A 360 8.79 0.12 -0.56
C LEU A 360 8.95 0.95 -1.83
N LEU A 361 8.36 2.15 -1.87
CA LEU A 361 8.49 3.09 -2.98
C LEU A 361 9.95 3.53 -3.22
N GLN A 362 10.76 3.54 -2.17
CA GLN A 362 12.18 3.89 -2.22
C GLN A 362 13.11 2.69 -2.41
N ASN A 363 12.59 1.46 -2.45
CA ASN A 363 13.39 0.23 -2.53
C ASN A 363 13.76 -0.17 -3.96
N GLY A 364 13.01 0.28 -4.96
CA GLY A 364 13.27 -0.04 -6.37
C GLY A 364 14.58 0.53 -6.92
N GLU A 365 15.05 -0.04 -8.04
CA GLU A 365 16.11 0.56 -8.88
C GLU A 365 15.68 1.96 -9.35
N VAL A 366 14.41 2.09 -9.71
CA VAL A 366 13.73 3.36 -9.99
C VAL A 366 12.88 3.69 -8.77
N LEU A 367 13.13 4.85 -8.18
CA LEU A 367 12.30 5.39 -7.10
C LEU A 367 10.92 5.74 -7.67
N LYS A 368 9.86 5.30 -6.99
CA LYS A 368 8.50 5.68 -7.31
C LYS A 368 8.04 6.75 -6.33
N GLU A 369 7.41 7.80 -6.83
CA GLU A 369 6.70 8.75 -6.00
C GLU A 369 5.24 8.34 -5.88
N ARG A 370 4.57 8.76 -4.80
CA ARG A 370 3.12 8.56 -4.67
C ARG A 370 2.43 9.30 -5.81
N THR A 371 1.52 8.61 -6.50
CA THR A 371 0.73 9.21 -7.57
C THR A 371 0.00 10.43 -7.02
N HIS A 372 0.12 11.55 -7.71
CA HIS A 372 -0.69 12.74 -7.45
C HIS A 372 -2.00 12.64 -8.25
N VAL A 373 -3.15 13.00 -7.65
CA VAL A 373 -4.50 12.81 -8.23
C VAL A 373 -4.68 13.43 -9.62
N TYR A 374 -3.86 14.44 -9.96
CA TYR A 374 -3.94 15.11 -11.24
C TYR A 374 -2.91 14.63 -12.27
N ASP A 375 -1.97 13.73 -11.94
CA ASP A 375 -0.89 13.31 -12.87
C ASP A 375 -1.37 12.34 -13.94
N ASP A 376 -2.33 11.50 -13.60
CA ASP A 376 -3.01 10.64 -14.55
C ASP A 376 -4.24 11.34 -15.12
N PHE A 377 -4.38 11.28 -16.45
CA PHE A 377 -5.51 11.85 -17.17
C PHE A 377 -6.85 11.25 -16.71
N THR A 378 -6.93 9.93 -16.48
CA THR A 378 -8.20 9.27 -16.11
C THR A 378 -8.57 9.45 -14.64
N LEU A 379 -7.59 9.76 -13.78
CA LEU A 379 -7.83 10.21 -12.40
C LEU A 379 -8.29 11.66 -12.34
N ALA A 380 -7.68 12.52 -13.17
CA ALA A 380 -7.93 13.95 -13.18
C ALA A 380 -9.26 14.34 -13.83
N MET A 381 -9.72 13.58 -14.81
CA MET A 381 -10.83 13.98 -15.68
C MET A 381 -12.06 13.09 -15.54
N LEU A 382 -13.23 13.67 -15.76
CA LEU A 382 -14.51 12.96 -15.80
C LEU A 382 -14.57 11.98 -17.00
N GLY A 383 -14.83 10.71 -16.74
CA GLY A 383 -14.94 9.66 -17.77
C GLY A 383 -16.36 9.12 -17.96
N TYR A 384 -16.55 8.38 -19.07
CA TYR A 384 -17.70 7.50 -19.28
C TYR A 384 -17.21 6.07 -19.49
N TRP A 385 -17.75 5.11 -18.73
CA TRP A 385 -17.24 3.75 -18.64
C TRP A 385 -18.23 2.73 -19.18
N THR A 386 -17.69 1.62 -19.69
CA THR A 386 -18.44 0.54 -20.33
C THR A 386 -18.10 -0.84 -19.76
N ASP A 387 -17.45 -0.87 -18.60
CA ASP A 387 -17.09 -2.05 -17.80
C ASP A 387 -18.34 -2.82 -17.31
N ASN A 388 -18.15 -4.03 -16.79
CA ASN A 388 -19.18 -4.85 -16.21
C ASN A 388 -19.96 -4.10 -15.11
N GLY A 389 -21.29 -4.19 -15.18
CA GLY A 389 -22.19 -3.38 -14.36
C GLY A 389 -22.54 -2.02 -14.95
N ALA A 390 -21.94 -1.58 -16.07
CA ALA A 390 -22.38 -0.40 -16.81
C ALA A 390 -23.62 -0.65 -17.69
N TYR A 391 -24.25 0.43 -18.16
CA TYR A 391 -25.37 0.33 -19.10
C TYR A 391 -24.94 -0.29 -20.42
N HIS A 392 -23.84 0.20 -20.99
CA HIS A 392 -23.24 -0.28 -22.24
C HIS A 392 -22.20 -1.39 -22.02
N TYR A 393 -22.54 -2.39 -21.20
CA TYR A 393 -21.73 -3.59 -21.00
C TYR A 393 -22.12 -4.71 -21.97
N ASN A 394 -21.19 -5.63 -22.27
CA ASN A 394 -21.40 -6.81 -23.13
C ASN A 394 -22.00 -6.45 -24.50
N GLY A 395 -21.50 -5.36 -25.10
CA GLY A 395 -21.97 -4.85 -26.39
C GLY A 395 -23.42 -4.35 -26.42
N ALA A 396 -24.05 -4.14 -25.25
CA ALA A 396 -25.41 -3.63 -25.20
C ALA A 396 -25.47 -2.18 -25.66
N THR A 397 -26.03 -1.96 -26.84
CA THR A 397 -26.16 -0.62 -27.44
C THR A 397 -27.38 0.14 -26.90
N GLY A 398 -28.30 -0.52 -26.22
CA GLY A 398 -29.63 0.01 -25.94
C GLY A 398 -30.55 -0.07 -27.17
N PRO A 399 -31.81 0.38 -27.06
CA PRO A 399 -32.81 0.17 -28.11
C PRO A 399 -32.61 1.05 -29.36
N ASP A 400 -31.79 2.08 -29.27
CA ASP A 400 -31.75 3.18 -30.25
C ASP A 400 -30.57 3.10 -31.25
N TYR A 401 -29.62 2.18 -31.04
CA TYR A 401 -28.38 2.11 -31.85
C TYR A 401 -28.09 0.69 -32.34
N SER A 402 -27.51 0.58 -33.54
CA SER A 402 -27.30 -0.71 -34.20
C SER A 402 -26.00 -1.40 -33.79
N ASN A 403 -25.02 -0.63 -33.31
CA ASN A 403 -23.70 -1.08 -32.89
C ASN A 403 -23.12 -0.11 -31.84
N MET A 404 -22.02 -0.50 -31.20
CA MET A 404 -21.44 0.32 -30.13
C MET A 404 -20.74 1.57 -30.62
N GLU A 405 -20.24 1.60 -31.86
CA GLU A 405 -19.70 2.82 -32.46
C GLU A 405 -20.74 3.96 -32.45
N GLU A 406 -21.95 3.67 -32.95
CA GLU A 406 -23.09 4.60 -32.96
C GLU A 406 -23.48 5.03 -31.53
N ALA A 407 -23.55 4.07 -30.60
CA ALA A 407 -23.90 4.35 -29.21
C ALA A 407 -22.88 5.28 -28.54
N LEU A 408 -21.57 5.04 -28.70
CA LEU A 408 -20.53 5.88 -28.09
C LEU A 408 -20.46 7.29 -28.71
N VAL A 409 -20.68 7.41 -30.03
CA VAL A 409 -20.82 8.73 -30.68
C VAL A 409 -22.04 9.48 -30.12
N ALA A 410 -23.17 8.78 -29.92
CA ALA A 410 -24.36 9.37 -29.33
C ALA A 410 -24.16 9.76 -27.86
N MET A 411 -23.46 8.95 -27.07
CA MET A 411 -23.08 9.28 -25.69
C MET A 411 -22.23 10.55 -25.65
N LYS A 412 -21.18 10.65 -26.47
CA LYS A 412 -20.34 11.85 -26.58
C LYS A 412 -21.17 13.11 -26.87
N ASN A 413 -22.01 13.06 -27.89
CA ASN A 413 -22.80 14.22 -28.33
C ASN A 413 -23.89 14.56 -27.30
N GLY A 414 -24.60 13.57 -26.79
CA GLY A 414 -25.68 13.76 -25.82
C GLY A 414 -25.20 14.26 -24.46
N MET A 415 -24.05 13.80 -23.97
CA MET A 415 -23.43 14.32 -22.75
C MET A 415 -23.07 15.80 -22.92
N LYS A 416 -22.47 16.17 -24.07
CA LYS A 416 -22.18 17.56 -24.41
C LYS A 416 -23.45 18.42 -24.47
N GLU A 417 -24.52 17.94 -25.08
CA GLU A 417 -25.83 18.64 -25.14
C GLU A 417 -26.45 18.85 -23.75
N LYS A 418 -26.30 17.87 -22.85
CA LYS A 418 -26.71 17.99 -21.44
C LYS A 418 -25.75 18.87 -20.61
N GLY A 419 -24.64 19.32 -21.19
CA GLY A 419 -23.60 20.07 -20.52
C GLY A 419 -22.91 19.26 -19.41
N ILE A 420 -22.68 17.97 -19.67
CA ILE A 420 -21.88 17.06 -18.84
C ILE A 420 -20.51 16.90 -19.53
N PRO A 421 -19.42 17.38 -18.91
CA PRO A 421 -18.12 17.54 -19.58
C PRO A 421 -17.26 16.27 -19.52
N ILE A 422 -17.72 15.14 -20.06
CA ILE A 422 -16.88 13.93 -20.15
C ILE A 422 -15.65 14.19 -21.06
N ARG A 423 -14.50 13.64 -20.67
CA ARG A 423 -13.20 13.91 -21.29
C ARG A 423 -12.54 12.68 -21.88
N TYR A 424 -13.01 11.49 -21.53
CA TYR A 424 -12.63 10.22 -22.15
C TYR A 424 -13.79 9.23 -22.08
N ILE A 425 -13.67 8.18 -22.90
CA ILE A 425 -14.56 7.02 -22.89
C ILE A 425 -13.72 5.76 -22.72
N GLN A 426 -14.20 4.79 -21.94
CA GLN A 426 -13.57 3.48 -21.80
C GLN A 426 -14.01 2.55 -22.94
N TRP A 427 -13.09 1.75 -23.46
CA TRP A 427 -13.37 0.58 -24.30
C TRP A 427 -12.97 -0.67 -23.53
N ASP A 428 -13.97 -1.38 -23.02
CA ASP A 428 -13.81 -2.48 -22.07
C ASP A 428 -13.65 -3.86 -22.74
N ASP A 429 -14.23 -4.94 -22.23
CA ASP A 429 -13.96 -6.32 -22.68
C ASP A 429 -14.56 -6.73 -24.05
N TRP A 430 -15.65 -6.08 -24.48
CA TRP A 430 -16.54 -6.57 -25.54
C TRP A 430 -16.10 -6.27 -26.99
N TRP A 431 -15.14 -5.37 -27.19
CA TRP A 431 -14.78 -4.89 -28.54
C TRP A 431 -13.78 -5.79 -29.29
N MET A 432 -13.10 -6.70 -28.60
CA MET A 432 -12.01 -7.52 -29.15
C MET A 432 -12.34 -9.00 -29.20
N GLU A 433 -11.54 -9.79 -29.91
CA GLU A 433 -11.68 -11.25 -30.00
C GLU A 433 -11.12 -11.96 -28.77
N THR A 434 -11.95 -12.80 -28.15
CA THR A 434 -11.64 -13.56 -26.93
C THR A 434 -11.90 -15.05 -27.16
N LEU A 435 -11.18 -15.90 -26.41
CA LEU A 435 -11.47 -17.33 -26.38
C LEU A 435 -12.55 -17.59 -25.33
N GLY A 436 -13.81 -17.76 -25.74
CA GLY A 436 -14.92 -17.98 -24.80
C GLY A 436 -15.34 -16.71 -24.04
N ASP A 437 -16.26 -16.86 -23.07
CA ASP A 437 -16.81 -15.71 -22.36
C ASP A 437 -15.72 -15.01 -21.54
N ILE A 438 -14.93 -15.75 -20.74
CA ILE A 438 -13.63 -15.31 -20.21
C ILE A 438 -12.75 -16.55 -19.90
N PRO A 439 -11.92 -17.02 -20.86
CA PRO A 439 -10.47 -16.81 -20.65
C PRO A 439 -9.70 -16.32 -21.90
N GLY A 440 -8.98 -15.20 -21.77
CA GLY A 440 -7.87 -14.85 -22.66
C GLY A 440 -8.23 -14.17 -23.98
N ILE A 441 -7.64 -13.00 -24.26
CA ILE A 441 -7.74 -12.39 -25.60
C ILE A 441 -6.97 -13.21 -26.62
N LEU A 442 -7.56 -13.34 -27.81
CA LEU A 442 -6.93 -13.93 -28.98
C LEU A 442 -6.21 -12.86 -29.80
N SER A 443 -6.82 -11.68 -29.92
CA SER A 443 -6.24 -10.52 -30.60
C SER A 443 -6.76 -9.22 -29.98
N TRP A 444 -5.99 -8.15 -30.10
CA TRP A 444 -6.38 -6.80 -29.67
C TRP A 444 -6.76 -5.98 -30.90
N ILE A 445 -7.72 -6.50 -31.68
CA ILE A 445 -8.25 -5.92 -32.91
C ILE A 445 -9.78 -5.82 -32.77
N PRO A 446 -10.42 -4.68 -33.15
CA PRO A 446 -11.85 -4.51 -33.01
C PRO A 446 -12.64 -5.43 -33.93
N LYS A 447 -13.68 -6.03 -33.35
CA LYS A 447 -14.73 -6.72 -34.09
C LYS A 447 -15.44 -5.73 -35.01
N LYS A 448 -15.57 -6.07 -36.29
CA LYS A 448 -16.12 -5.16 -37.31
C LYS A 448 -17.61 -4.87 -37.11
N GLU A 449 -18.34 -5.79 -36.53
CA GLU A 449 -19.75 -5.65 -36.16
C GLU A 449 -19.95 -4.73 -34.95
N VAL A 450 -18.93 -4.59 -34.09
CA VAL A 450 -18.95 -3.72 -32.92
C VAL A 450 -18.51 -2.30 -33.30
N PHE A 451 -17.34 -2.20 -33.95
CA PHE A 451 -16.75 -0.96 -34.45
C PHE A 451 -16.45 -1.09 -35.96
N PRO A 452 -17.42 -0.77 -36.84
CA PRO A 452 -17.26 -0.82 -38.29
C PRO A 452 -16.04 -0.03 -38.82
N SER A 453 -15.63 1.02 -38.11
CA SER A 453 -14.49 1.87 -38.44
C SER A 453 -13.14 1.37 -37.90
N GLY A 454 -13.13 0.28 -37.11
CA GLY A 454 -11.91 -0.36 -36.57
C GLY A 454 -11.07 0.57 -35.68
N PHE A 455 -9.74 0.32 -35.64
CA PHE A 455 -8.75 1.18 -34.99
C PHE A 455 -8.55 2.48 -35.79
N SER A 456 -9.45 3.44 -35.64
CA SER A 456 -9.31 4.80 -36.20
C SER A 456 -9.85 5.86 -35.22
N ASP A 457 -9.55 7.13 -35.46
CA ASP A 457 -9.96 8.26 -34.60
C ASP A 457 -11.43 8.69 -34.81
N TRP A 458 -12.33 7.75 -35.09
CA TRP A 458 -13.74 8.05 -35.37
C TRP A 458 -14.45 8.69 -34.17
N LEU A 459 -14.04 8.35 -32.95
CA LEU A 459 -14.63 8.91 -31.73
C LEU A 459 -14.08 10.31 -31.45
N GLY A 460 -12.84 10.63 -31.85
CA GLY A 460 -12.20 11.93 -31.60
C GLY A 460 -12.20 12.31 -30.13
N MET A 461 -11.93 11.35 -29.23
CA MET A 461 -11.83 11.54 -27.78
C MET A 461 -10.72 10.65 -27.20
N PRO A 462 -10.05 11.10 -26.12
CA PRO A 462 -9.18 10.24 -25.33
C PRO A 462 -9.86 8.95 -24.89
N LEU A 463 -9.09 7.87 -24.78
CA LEU A 463 -9.58 6.52 -24.44
C LEU A 463 -8.90 5.98 -23.18
N ALA A 464 -9.68 5.27 -22.35
CA ALA A 464 -9.17 4.27 -21.43
C ALA A 464 -9.41 2.90 -22.09
N MET A 465 -8.35 2.12 -22.33
CA MET A 465 -8.49 0.85 -23.05
C MET A 465 -8.10 -0.33 -22.18
N TYR A 466 -8.74 -1.45 -22.43
CA TYR A 466 -8.72 -2.62 -21.58
C TYR A 466 -8.04 -3.83 -22.26
N ALA A 467 -7.44 -4.70 -21.46
CA ALA A 467 -7.18 -6.08 -21.82
C ALA A 467 -7.37 -7.00 -20.59
N PRO A 468 -8.07 -8.15 -20.74
CA PRO A 468 -8.13 -9.20 -19.73
C PRO A 468 -6.85 -10.04 -19.80
N GLU A 469 -6.94 -11.32 -19.41
CA GLU A 469 -5.87 -12.30 -19.61
C GLU A 469 -5.52 -12.48 -21.09
N TYR A 470 -4.38 -13.12 -21.37
CA TYR A 470 -4.00 -13.52 -22.73
C TYR A 470 -4.22 -15.02 -22.91
N ALA A 471 -4.87 -15.41 -24.01
CA ALA A 471 -5.09 -16.81 -24.33
C ALA A 471 -3.77 -17.50 -24.70
N SER A 472 -3.62 -18.79 -24.40
CA SER A 472 -2.48 -19.59 -24.89
C SER A 472 -2.44 -19.68 -26.43
N ALA A 473 -3.60 -19.59 -27.07
CA ALA A 473 -3.79 -19.60 -28.52
C ALA A 473 -3.77 -18.20 -29.16
N ASN A 474 -3.25 -17.19 -28.47
CA ASN A 474 -3.22 -15.82 -28.99
C ASN A 474 -2.43 -15.73 -30.32
N VAL A 475 -2.81 -14.76 -31.15
CA VAL A 475 -2.25 -14.57 -32.50
C VAL A 475 -0.79 -14.13 -32.51
N TRP A 476 -0.25 -13.69 -31.38
CA TRP A 476 1.11 -13.17 -31.24
C TRP A 476 2.13 -14.21 -30.80
N SER A 477 1.71 -15.47 -30.61
CA SER A 477 2.54 -16.56 -30.09
C SER A 477 3.74 -16.91 -30.97
N ASP A 478 3.67 -16.64 -32.28
CA ASP A 478 4.77 -16.84 -33.23
C ASP A 478 5.72 -15.62 -33.33
N GLU A 479 5.30 -14.45 -32.85
CA GLU A 479 6.03 -13.18 -33.01
C GLU A 479 6.83 -12.77 -31.77
N TYR A 480 6.34 -13.12 -30.59
CA TYR A 480 6.93 -12.72 -29.31
C TYR A 480 7.21 -13.95 -28.44
N SER A 481 8.10 -13.78 -27.46
CA SER A 481 8.30 -14.79 -26.42
C SER A 481 7.16 -14.78 -25.41
N TRP A 482 6.56 -15.95 -25.15
CA TRP A 482 5.47 -16.13 -24.18
C TRP A 482 5.81 -17.23 -23.17
N LYS A 483 5.28 -17.10 -21.95
CA LYS A 483 5.11 -18.22 -21.03
C LYS A 483 3.64 -18.63 -21.05
N VAL A 484 3.39 -19.93 -21.15
CA VAL A 484 2.05 -20.49 -21.37
C VAL A 484 1.75 -21.51 -20.28
N ASP A 485 0.51 -21.50 -19.76
CA ASP A 485 -0.01 -22.50 -18.84
C ASP A 485 -1.50 -22.76 -19.15
N LYS A 486 -1.83 -24.01 -19.50
CA LYS A 486 -3.17 -24.41 -19.95
C LYS A 486 -3.68 -23.50 -21.08
N ASP A 487 -4.77 -22.77 -20.82
CA ASP A 487 -5.47 -21.91 -21.77
C ASP A 487 -5.02 -20.44 -21.67
N THR A 488 -4.06 -20.11 -20.79
CA THR A 488 -3.62 -18.74 -20.53
C THR A 488 -2.12 -18.56 -20.73
N ALA A 489 -1.70 -17.31 -20.93
CA ALA A 489 -0.32 -16.93 -21.18
C ALA A 489 0.03 -15.56 -20.60
N ILE A 490 1.33 -15.29 -20.46
CA ILE A 490 1.89 -13.97 -20.21
C ILE A 490 3.03 -13.68 -21.21
N PRO A 491 3.13 -12.44 -21.74
CA PRO A 491 4.22 -12.07 -22.63
C PRO A 491 5.51 -11.90 -21.82
N LEU A 492 6.60 -12.52 -22.28
CA LEU A 492 7.95 -12.36 -21.75
C LEU A 492 8.89 -11.65 -22.73
N ASP A 493 8.34 -11.12 -23.83
CA ASP A 493 9.07 -10.24 -24.75
C ASP A 493 8.89 -8.76 -24.36
N PRO A 494 9.98 -7.99 -24.17
CA PRO A 494 9.89 -6.58 -23.83
C PRO A 494 9.25 -5.70 -24.92
N ASN A 495 9.13 -6.17 -26.17
CA ASN A 495 8.56 -5.38 -27.28
C ASN A 495 7.04 -5.51 -27.40
N PHE A 496 6.44 -6.58 -26.87
CA PHE A 496 5.01 -6.84 -27.01
C PHE A 496 4.13 -5.65 -26.60
N TYR A 497 4.32 -5.14 -25.37
CA TYR A 497 3.55 -3.98 -24.89
C TYR A 497 3.95 -2.67 -25.58
N GLN A 498 5.16 -2.56 -26.14
CA GLN A 498 5.55 -1.36 -26.90
C GLN A 498 4.69 -1.24 -28.17
N ASP A 499 4.51 -2.34 -28.89
CA ASP A 499 3.71 -2.37 -30.11
C ASP A 499 2.21 -2.26 -29.79
N LEU A 500 1.74 -2.95 -28.73
CA LEU A 500 0.38 -2.83 -28.23
C LEU A 500 0.03 -1.36 -27.90
N PHE A 501 0.86 -0.68 -27.11
CA PHE A 501 0.59 0.70 -26.71
C PHE A 501 0.81 1.70 -27.83
N SER A 502 1.71 1.44 -28.78
CA SER A 502 1.82 2.25 -30.01
C SER A 502 0.50 2.22 -30.80
N ASN A 503 -0.14 1.06 -30.92
CA ASN A 503 -1.43 0.94 -31.59
C ASN A 503 -2.53 1.68 -30.84
N GLY A 504 -2.66 1.49 -29.52
CA GLY A 504 -3.67 2.18 -28.73
C GLY A 504 -3.50 3.71 -28.71
N THR A 505 -2.27 4.19 -28.54
CA THR A 505 -1.99 5.64 -28.52
C THR A 505 -2.23 6.31 -29.87
N SER A 506 -2.13 5.57 -30.98
CA SER A 506 -2.45 6.08 -32.32
C SER A 506 -3.92 6.52 -32.49
N ILE A 507 -4.82 6.01 -31.66
CA ILE A 507 -6.25 6.38 -31.61
C ILE A 507 -6.64 7.11 -30.32
N GLY A 508 -5.67 7.62 -29.56
CA GLY A 508 -5.93 8.49 -28.41
C GLY A 508 -6.00 7.80 -27.04
N MET A 509 -5.53 6.56 -26.90
CA MET A 509 -5.39 5.92 -25.59
C MET A 509 -4.54 6.77 -24.62
N LYS A 510 -5.05 6.98 -23.41
CA LYS A 510 -4.38 7.68 -22.29
C LYS A 510 -4.11 6.79 -21.09
N SER A 511 -4.90 5.72 -20.94
CA SER A 511 -4.76 4.74 -19.88
C SER A 511 -4.98 3.34 -20.42
N PHE A 512 -4.27 2.38 -19.83
CA PHE A 512 -4.42 0.97 -20.11
C PHE A 512 -4.81 0.23 -18.82
N GLU A 513 -5.86 -0.58 -18.90
CA GLU A 513 -6.31 -1.45 -17.81
C GLU A 513 -5.92 -2.89 -18.10
N GLN A 514 -5.16 -3.50 -17.19
CA GLN A 514 -4.87 -4.93 -17.21
C GLN A 514 -5.75 -5.63 -16.18
N ASP A 515 -6.60 -6.53 -16.64
CA ASP A 515 -7.59 -7.22 -15.81
C ASP A 515 -7.28 -8.71 -15.61
N PHE A 516 -8.13 -9.37 -14.82
CA PHE A 516 -8.10 -10.78 -14.42
C PHE A 516 -6.83 -11.16 -13.66
N LEU A 517 -6.19 -10.20 -13.00
CA LEU A 517 -4.91 -10.42 -12.32
C LEU A 517 -4.98 -11.54 -11.27
N CYS A 518 -6.08 -11.67 -10.52
CA CYS A 518 -6.23 -12.72 -9.51
C CYS A 518 -6.39 -14.15 -10.07
N TYR A 519 -6.56 -14.31 -11.39
CA TYR A 519 -6.52 -15.60 -12.07
C TYR A 519 -5.09 -16.06 -12.34
N TYR A 520 -4.13 -15.13 -12.30
CA TYR A 520 -2.70 -15.42 -12.27
C TYR A 520 -2.18 -15.80 -10.86
N GLY A 521 -3.10 -16.04 -9.91
CA GLY A 521 -2.82 -16.48 -8.54
C GLY A 521 -2.31 -17.91 -8.41
N ILE A 522 -1.81 -18.22 -7.22
CA ILE A 522 -1.26 -19.54 -6.91
C ILE A 522 -2.41 -20.56 -6.86
N GLY A 523 -2.11 -21.81 -7.20
CA GLY A 523 -3.10 -22.88 -7.36
C GLY A 523 -3.94 -22.82 -8.65
N LYS A 524 -4.03 -21.66 -9.31
CA LYS A 524 -4.74 -21.49 -10.60
C LYS A 524 -3.80 -21.66 -11.80
N THR A 525 -2.61 -21.06 -11.70
CA THR A 525 -1.57 -21.07 -12.74
C THR A 525 -0.16 -21.21 -12.15
N THR A 526 0.81 -21.49 -13.01
CA THR A 526 2.25 -21.51 -12.77
C THR A 526 2.98 -20.33 -13.42
N LEU A 527 2.28 -19.48 -14.17
CA LEU A 527 2.89 -18.42 -14.99
C LEU A 527 3.77 -17.45 -14.18
N THR A 528 3.29 -17.00 -13.02
CA THR A 528 3.94 -15.97 -12.20
C THR A 528 4.70 -16.53 -10.99
N ASN A 529 4.48 -17.81 -10.63
CA ASN A 529 4.87 -18.36 -9.32
C ASN A 529 5.76 -19.62 -9.38
N SER A 530 6.13 -20.10 -10.58
CA SER A 530 7.01 -21.27 -10.77
C SER A 530 8.48 -20.93 -10.95
N ASP A 531 8.82 -19.65 -11.13
CA ASP A 531 10.18 -19.12 -11.16
C ASP A 531 10.21 -17.70 -10.62
N VAL A 532 11.39 -17.23 -10.20
CA VAL A 532 11.58 -15.93 -9.53
C VAL A 532 11.46 -14.72 -10.47
N ASN A 533 11.40 -14.90 -11.79
CA ASN A 533 11.55 -13.82 -12.76
C ASN A 533 10.26 -13.49 -13.52
N SER A 534 9.48 -14.49 -13.92
CA SER A 534 8.41 -14.32 -14.92
C SER A 534 7.36 -13.25 -14.54
N GLY A 535 6.84 -13.28 -13.32
CA GLY A 535 5.85 -12.28 -12.88
C GLY A 535 6.39 -10.85 -12.87
N LYS A 536 7.62 -10.66 -12.34
CA LYS A 536 8.30 -9.36 -12.33
C LYS A 536 8.63 -8.88 -13.74
N ALA A 537 9.06 -9.77 -14.63
CA ALA A 537 9.39 -9.44 -16.01
C ALA A 537 8.15 -8.99 -16.78
N TRP A 538 7.04 -9.73 -16.69
CA TRP A 538 5.79 -9.40 -17.35
C TRP A 538 5.29 -7.99 -17.01
N LEU A 539 5.07 -7.70 -15.73
CA LEU A 539 4.61 -6.37 -15.31
C LEU A 539 5.69 -5.30 -15.53
N GLY A 540 6.98 -5.62 -15.36
CA GLY A 540 8.07 -4.69 -15.63
C GLY A 540 8.19 -4.28 -17.11
N PHE A 541 7.88 -5.17 -18.05
CA PHE A 541 7.85 -4.84 -19.48
C PHE A 541 6.63 -3.99 -19.83
N MET A 542 5.46 -4.28 -19.25
CA MET A 542 4.27 -3.45 -19.38
C MET A 542 4.52 -2.02 -18.88
N ASP A 543 5.09 -1.87 -17.68
CA ASP A 543 5.42 -0.56 -17.10
C ASP A 543 6.41 0.23 -17.97
N LYS A 544 7.50 -0.39 -18.42
CA LYS A 544 8.48 0.27 -19.29
C LYS A 544 7.87 0.72 -20.62
N ALA A 545 6.97 -0.07 -21.20
CA ALA A 545 6.26 0.30 -22.41
C ALA A 545 5.31 1.49 -22.15
N ALA A 546 4.57 1.48 -21.05
CA ALA A 546 3.66 2.57 -20.68
C ALA A 546 4.40 3.88 -20.44
N GLN A 547 5.56 3.84 -19.78
CA GLN A 547 6.42 5.01 -19.60
C GLN A 547 6.86 5.61 -20.94
N ARG A 548 7.25 4.77 -21.91
CA ARG A 548 7.63 5.22 -23.28
C ARG A 548 6.46 5.81 -24.05
N ALA A 549 5.28 5.22 -23.89
CA ALA A 549 4.05 5.67 -24.54
C ALA A 549 3.45 6.92 -23.88
N GLY A 550 3.90 7.29 -22.68
CA GLY A 550 3.35 8.41 -21.92
C GLY A 550 1.92 8.16 -21.43
N ILE A 551 1.59 6.91 -21.10
CA ILE A 551 0.28 6.49 -20.57
C ILE A 551 0.41 5.96 -19.14
N LYS A 552 -0.72 5.86 -18.46
CA LYS A 552 -0.83 5.24 -17.13
C LYS A 552 -1.49 3.87 -17.20
N ILE A 553 -1.27 3.08 -16.16
CA ILE A 553 -1.78 1.71 -16.00
C ILE A 553 -2.74 1.66 -14.81
N GLN A 554 -3.89 1.02 -15.02
CA GLN A 554 -4.81 0.56 -13.99
C GLN A 554 -4.69 -0.96 -13.87
N LEU A 555 -4.59 -1.47 -12.63
CA LEU A 555 -4.62 -2.91 -12.37
C LEU A 555 -6.03 -3.32 -11.92
N CYS A 556 -6.68 -4.23 -12.64
CA CYS A 556 -7.98 -4.78 -12.28
C CYS A 556 -7.84 -6.22 -11.76
N MET A 557 -8.71 -6.59 -10.83
CA MET A 557 -8.63 -7.85 -10.08
C MET A 557 -7.29 -8.11 -9.37
N PRO A 558 -6.59 -7.12 -8.80
CA PRO A 558 -5.28 -7.36 -8.21
C PRO A 558 -5.38 -8.20 -6.93
N ASN A 559 -4.48 -9.17 -6.80
CA ASN A 559 -4.08 -9.71 -5.49
C ASN A 559 -3.01 -8.82 -4.84
N ALA A 560 -2.75 -9.03 -3.55
CA ALA A 560 -1.82 -8.21 -2.76
C ALA A 560 -0.42 -8.09 -3.38
N TYR A 561 0.11 -9.18 -3.94
CA TYR A 561 1.42 -9.18 -4.60
C TYR A 561 1.47 -8.32 -5.88
N HIS A 562 0.35 -8.11 -6.57
CA HIS A 562 0.28 -7.17 -7.70
C HIS A 562 0.39 -5.72 -7.21
N ILE A 563 -0.31 -5.39 -6.11
CA ILE A 563 -0.23 -4.06 -5.51
C ILE A 563 1.18 -3.81 -4.97
N LEU A 564 1.81 -4.79 -4.32
CA LEU A 564 3.21 -4.68 -3.89
C LEU A 564 4.16 -4.51 -5.09
N GLN A 565 3.98 -5.28 -6.17
CA GLN A 565 4.76 -5.13 -7.40
C GLN A 565 4.59 -3.73 -8.02
N SER A 566 3.44 -3.08 -7.84
CA SER A 566 3.20 -1.73 -8.35
C SER A 566 4.14 -0.67 -7.75
N THR A 567 4.76 -0.94 -6.60
CA THR A 567 5.70 -0.02 -5.93
C THR A 567 6.95 0.26 -6.75
N VAL A 568 7.27 -0.61 -7.70
CA VAL A 568 8.38 -0.45 -8.65
C VAL A 568 7.91 -0.20 -10.09
N MET A 569 6.64 0.17 -10.26
CA MET A 569 6.00 0.48 -11.55
C MET A 569 5.49 1.94 -11.56
N PRO A 570 6.30 2.93 -11.99
CA PRO A 570 5.90 4.34 -12.02
C PRO A 570 4.70 4.66 -12.93
N SER A 571 4.38 3.80 -13.91
CA SER A 571 3.21 3.98 -14.76
C SER A 571 1.91 3.50 -14.11
N VAL A 572 1.94 2.66 -13.07
CA VAL A 572 0.73 2.27 -12.34
C VAL A 572 0.31 3.40 -11.40
N SER A 573 -0.83 3.99 -11.69
CA SER A 573 -1.41 5.13 -10.95
C SER A 573 -2.53 4.70 -10.01
N ASN A 574 -3.24 3.62 -10.34
CA ASN A 574 -4.41 3.16 -9.61
C ASN A 574 -4.66 1.66 -9.83
N ALA A 575 -5.53 1.10 -9.01
CA ALA A 575 -6.01 -0.26 -9.15
C ALA A 575 -7.42 -0.41 -8.58
N ARG A 576 -8.18 -1.39 -9.05
CA ARG A 576 -9.54 -1.71 -8.57
C ARG A 576 -9.49 -2.32 -7.17
N GLY A 577 -10.19 -1.72 -6.21
CA GLY A 577 -10.29 -2.24 -4.83
C GLY A 577 -11.69 -2.62 -4.39
N THR A 578 -12.64 -2.71 -5.33
CA THR A 578 -13.92 -3.43 -5.16
C THR A 578 -14.22 -4.33 -6.34
N GLY A 579 -15.12 -5.30 -6.08
CA GLY A 579 -15.88 -6.02 -7.11
C GLY A 579 -16.52 -5.11 -8.13
N ASP A 580 -16.90 -5.70 -9.27
CA ASP A 580 -17.66 -5.00 -10.31
C ASP A 580 -18.90 -4.34 -9.73
N ASN A 581 -19.37 -3.27 -10.37
CA ASN A 581 -20.64 -2.66 -10.01
C ASN A 581 -21.85 -3.53 -10.40
N THR A 582 -21.89 -4.81 -10.02
CA THR A 582 -23.01 -5.71 -10.28
C THR A 582 -24.02 -5.72 -9.14
N ARG A 583 -23.97 -4.80 -8.18
CA ARG A 583 -24.93 -4.74 -7.05
C ARG A 583 -24.99 -6.03 -6.21
N ASP A 584 -24.03 -6.92 -6.39
CA ASP A 584 -23.80 -8.09 -5.55
C ASP A 584 -23.09 -7.60 -4.27
N TYR A 585 -23.82 -7.63 -3.15
CA TYR A 585 -23.34 -7.20 -1.84
C TYR A 585 -22.22 -8.11 -1.32
N PRO A 586 -21.17 -7.62 -0.63
CA PRO A 586 -20.94 -6.26 -0.13
C PRO A 586 -19.77 -5.51 -0.81
N SER A 587 -19.82 -5.29 -2.13
CA SER A 587 -18.68 -4.81 -2.93
C SER A 587 -17.94 -3.58 -2.37
N ILE A 588 -18.63 -2.62 -1.77
CA ILE A 588 -18.01 -1.36 -1.28
C ILE A 588 -17.33 -1.48 0.10
N LEU A 589 -17.60 -2.53 0.89
CA LEU A 589 -17.20 -2.56 2.31
C LEU A 589 -15.68 -2.63 2.52
N SER A 590 -14.92 -3.14 1.57
CA SER A 590 -13.46 -3.18 1.63
C SER A 590 -12.80 -1.85 1.31
N MET A 591 -13.55 -0.84 0.81
CA MET A 591 -12.96 0.38 0.25
C MET A 591 -12.05 1.13 1.21
N GLY A 592 -12.49 1.42 2.44
CA GLY A 592 -11.67 2.20 3.37
C GLY A 592 -10.36 1.52 3.74
N GLN A 593 -10.39 0.20 3.96
CA GLN A 593 -9.23 -0.62 4.27
C GLN A 593 -8.28 -0.70 3.07
N ASN A 594 -8.81 -0.93 1.87
CA ASN A 594 -8.04 -1.02 0.65
C ASN A 594 -7.40 0.32 0.30
N THR A 595 -8.12 1.43 0.45
CA THR A 595 -7.57 2.76 0.16
C THR A 595 -6.33 3.10 0.97
N LEU A 596 -6.28 2.70 2.26
CA LEU A 596 -5.08 2.89 3.07
C LEU A 596 -3.87 2.16 2.46
N LEU A 597 -4.03 0.87 2.13
CA LEU A 597 -2.97 0.06 1.54
C LEU A 597 -2.52 0.63 0.18
N TYR A 598 -3.47 0.98 -0.69
CA TYR A 598 -3.17 1.43 -2.05
C TYR A 598 -2.41 2.75 -2.02
N HIS A 599 -2.87 3.70 -1.19
CA HIS A 599 -2.23 5.00 -1.06
C HIS A 599 -0.83 4.87 -0.46
N ALA A 600 -0.64 4.00 0.54
CA ALA A 600 0.66 3.65 1.10
C ALA A 600 1.58 2.97 0.09
N LEU A 601 1.05 2.33 -0.96
CA LEU A 601 1.83 1.76 -2.06
C LEU A 601 1.91 2.66 -3.30
N GLY A 602 1.49 3.92 -3.15
CA GLY A 602 1.71 5.00 -4.10
C GLY A 602 0.72 5.06 -5.25
N ILE A 603 -0.43 4.41 -5.11
CA ILE A 603 -1.49 4.36 -6.13
C ILE A 603 -2.86 4.69 -5.50
N PHE A 604 -3.85 5.01 -6.34
CA PHE A 604 -5.22 5.25 -5.87
C PHE A 604 -6.10 4.01 -5.95
N ASN A 605 -7.10 3.96 -5.08
CA ASN A 605 -8.09 2.89 -5.03
C ASN A 605 -9.30 3.25 -5.88
N SER A 606 -9.54 2.46 -6.93
CA SER A 606 -10.66 2.62 -7.86
C SER A 606 -11.88 1.87 -7.35
N ARG A 607 -13.02 2.58 -7.33
CA ARG A 607 -14.33 1.98 -7.11
C ARG A 607 -14.65 1.03 -8.28
N ASP A 608 -14.43 1.40 -9.53
CA ASP A 608 -15.16 0.94 -10.74
C ASP A 608 -16.17 2.01 -11.21
N ASN A 609 -16.96 1.70 -12.23
CA ASN A 609 -18.01 2.52 -12.80
C ASN A 609 -19.11 2.88 -11.80
N THR A 610 -19.75 4.04 -12.02
CA THR A 610 -20.75 4.63 -11.12
C THR A 610 -22.02 5.00 -11.87
N TRP A 611 -23.16 4.76 -11.22
CA TRP A 611 -24.47 5.12 -11.74
C TRP A 611 -25.01 6.32 -10.98
N THR A 612 -25.73 7.19 -11.67
CA THR A 612 -26.13 8.51 -11.17
C THR A 612 -27.64 8.67 -11.06
N SER A 613 -28.39 7.83 -11.78
CA SER A 613 -29.85 7.74 -11.65
C SER A 613 -30.28 7.37 -10.23
N THR A 614 -31.45 7.82 -9.82
CA THR A 614 -32.00 7.50 -8.50
C THR A 614 -32.41 6.03 -8.40
N ALA A 615 -32.39 5.49 -7.17
CA ALA A 615 -32.66 4.07 -6.92
C ALA A 615 -33.99 3.54 -7.49
N ASN A 616 -35.02 4.38 -7.60
CA ASN A 616 -36.31 4.00 -8.19
C ASN A 616 -36.31 3.87 -9.71
N ILE A 617 -35.20 4.16 -10.39
CA ILE A 617 -35.07 4.08 -11.85
C ILE A 617 -34.35 2.77 -12.21
N LYS A 618 -35.08 1.84 -12.82
CA LYS A 618 -34.50 0.70 -13.54
C LYS A 618 -34.29 1.08 -15.00
N GLN A 619 -33.04 1.11 -15.46
CA GLN A 619 -32.66 1.56 -16.80
C GLN A 619 -32.88 0.43 -17.83
N ALA A 620 -33.96 0.52 -18.60
CA ALA A 620 -34.27 -0.48 -19.63
C ALA A 620 -33.19 -0.51 -20.73
N GLY A 621 -32.85 -1.71 -21.21
CA GLY A 621 -31.86 -1.92 -22.28
C GLY A 621 -30.41 -2.03 -21.81
N CYS A 622 -30.15 -2.03 -20.50
CA CYS A 622 -28.80 -2.22 -19.97
C CYS A 622 -28.30 -3.66 -20.23
N GLY A 623 -26.98 -3.82 -20.40
CA GLY A 623 -26.36 -5.09 -20.79
C GLY A 623 -26.50 -6.22 -19.77
N ASN A 624 -26.52 -5.90 -18.48
CA ASN A 624 -26.76 -6.88 -17.43
C ASN A 624 -28.13 -6.66 -16.77
N THR A 625 -29.16 -7.34 -17.30
CA THR A 625 -30.57 -7.12 -16.92
C THR A 625 -30.92 -7.31 -15.43
N ASN A 626 -30.04 -7.98 -14.68
CA ASN A 626 -30.17 -8.15 -13.23
C ASN A 626 -29.77 -6.90 -12.44
N PHE A 627 -28.94 -6.02 -13.02
CA PHE A 627 -28.24 -4.95 -12.31
C PHE A 627 -28.45 -3.57 -12.93
N CYS A 628 -29.57 -3.37 -13.65
CA CYS A 628 -29.88 -2.10 -14.33
C CYS A 628 -30.35 -0.96 -13.40
N TYR A 629 -29.86 -0.85 -12.17
CA TYR A 629 -30.26 0.18 -11.22
C TYR A 629 -29.17 0.36 -10.15
N GLU A 630 -29.18 1.50 -9.48
CA GLU A 630 -28.22 1.79 -8.40
C GLU A 630 -28.96 2.15 -7.10
N PRO A 631 -28.92 1.26 -6.07
CA PRO A 631 -29.57 1.52 -4.80
C PRO A 631 -29.14 2.82 -4.13
N ASN A 632 -27.88 3.22 -4.32
CA ASN A 632 -27.30 4.33 -3.57
C ASN A 632 -26.30 5.14 -4.39
N ALA A 633 -26.82 5.81 -5.42
CA ALA A 633 -26.01 6.63 -6.32
C ALA A 633 -25.20 7.70 -5.56
N ALA A 634 -25.76 8.33 -4.52
CA ALA A 634 -25.05 9.36 -3.77
C ALA A 634 -23.78 8.82 -3.08
N LEU A 635 -23.88 7.68 -2.37
CA LEU A 635 -22.71 7.06 -1.73
C LEU A 635 -21.71 6.56 -2.77
N ASP A 636 -22.18 5.87 -3.81
CA ASP A 636 -21.33 5.28 -4.85
C ASP A 636 -20.48 6.36 -5.54
N ASN A 637 -21.11 7.49 -5.87
CA ASN A 637 -20.46 8.63 -6.50
C ASN A 637 -19.53 9.38 -5.53
N ALA A 638 -19.92 9.54 -4.26
CA ALA A 638 -19.05 10.14 -3.25
C ALA A 638 -17.79 9.29 -3.05
N VAL A 639 -17.93 7.97 -2.91
CA VAL A 639 -16.81 7.04 -2.71
C VAL A 639 -15.87 7.06 -3.91
N ALA A 640 -16.40 7.02 -5.15
CA ALA A 640 -15.56 7.06 -6.35
C ALA A 640 -14.73 8.34 -6.48
N VAL A 641 -15.24 9.47 -5.99
CA VAL A 641 -14.49 10.74 -5.99
C VAL A 641 -13.48 10.78 -4.85
N LEU A 642 -13.93 10.47 -3.64
CA LEU A 642 -13.14 10.62 -2.42
C LEU A 642 -12.05 9.55 -2.27
N SER A 643 -12.18 8.37 -2.87
CA SER A 643 -11.13 7.34 -2.87
C SER A 643 -9.96 7.66 -3.82
N GLY A 644 -10.14 8.63 -4.71
CA GLY A 644 -9.11 9.14 -5.62
C GLY A 644 -8.89 8.32 -6.91
N GLY A 645 -9.43 7.10 -7.02
CA GLY A 645 -9.37 6.30 -8.25
C GLY A 645 -10.27 6.86 -9.35
N PRO A 646 -10.19 6.38 -10.61
CA PRO A 646 -10.94 6.95 -11.73
C PRO A 646 -12.44 7.06 -11.47
N TYR A 647 -13.09 8.04 -12.11
CA TYR A 647 -14.54 8.23 -12.04
C TYR A 647 -15.14 8.04 -13.44
N GLY A 648 -15.92 6.97 -13.58
CA GLY A 648 -16.60 6.59 -14.81
C GLY A 648 -18.11 6.60 -14.65
N ILE A 649 -18.80 7.45 -15.41
CA ILE A 649 -20.27 7.40 -15.49
C ILE A 649 -20.66 6.16 -16.29
N ALA A 650 -21.66 5.41 -15.81
CA ALA A 650 -22.11 4.17 -16.43
C ALA A 650 -23.60 4.16 -16.84
N ASP A 651 -24.36 5.21 -16.55
CA ASP A 651 -25.78 5.29 -16.95
C ASP A 651 -25.95 5.32 -18.48
N GLY A 652 -27.10 4.85 -18.96
CA GLY A 652 -27.56 5.13 -20.33
C GLY A 652 -27.92 6.62 -20.47
N LEU A 653 -27.74 7.19 -21.67
CA LEU A 653 -27.93 8.63 -21.93
C LEU A 653 -29.23 9.25 -21.38
N PRO A 654 -30.39 8.59 -21.46
CA PRO A 654 -31.64 9.16 -20.94
C PRO A 654 -31.67 9.30 -19.41
N PHE A 655 -30.87 8.51 -18.69
CA PHE A 655 -30.95 8.31 -17.25
C PHE A 655 -29.90 9.07 -16.44
N VAL A 656 -28.91 9.66 -17.11
CA VAL A 656 -27.83 10.41 -16.46
C VAL A 656 -28.37 11.53 -15.57
N ASN A 657 -27.89 11.60 -14.33
CA ASN A 657 -28.24 12.65 -13.39
C ASN A 657 -27.12 13.68 -13.30
N LYS A 658 -27.28 14.79 -14.04
CA LYS A 658 -26.31 15.88 -14.07
C LYS A 658 -25.98 16.41 -12.67
N THR A 659 -26.96 16.54 -11.78
CA THR A 659 -26.73 17.11 -10.45
C THR A 659 -25.74 16.25 -9.65
N VAL A 660 -25.92 14.92 -9.66
CA VAL A 660 -25.00 13.99 -8.98
C VAL A 660 -23.61 14.03 -9.61
N ILE A 661 -23.55 14.04 -10.96
CA ILE A 661 -22.27 14.10 -11.70
C ILE A 661 -21.52 15.39 -11.37
N MET A 662 -22.18 16.54 -11.37
CA MET A 662 -21.51 17.81 -11.17
C MET A 662 -21.04 18.05 -9.74
N TYR A 663 -21.38 17.19 -8.76
CA TYR A 663 -20.74 17.19 -7.44
C TYR A 663 -19.28 16.70 -7.50
N SER A 664 -18.90 15.94 -8.55
CA SER A 664 -17.56 15.38 -8.70
C SER A 664 -16.56 16.30 -9.37
N CYS A 665 -17.01 17.31 -10.13
CA CYS A 665 -16.14 18.05 -11.04
C CYS A 665 -16.51 19.53 -11.21
N ARG A 666 -15.58 20.27 -11.80
CA ARG A 666 -15.82 21.60 -12.38
C ARG A 666 -16.55 21.50 -13.70
N SER A 667 -16.99 22.64 -14.25
CA SER A 667 -17.72 22.67 -15.53
C SER A 667 -16.91 22.23 -16.76
N ASP A 668 -15.60 22.07 -16.66
CA ASP A 668 -14.71 21.54 -17.73
C ASP A 668 -14.35 20.05 -17.55
N GLY A 669 -14.92 19.39 -16.54
CA GLY A 669 -14.71 17.96 -16.28
C GLY A 669 -13.44 17.65 -15.49
N LEU A 670 -12.71 18.64 -14.98
CA LEU A 670 -11.68 18.39 -13.97
C LEU A 670 -12.35 17.92 -12.69
N LEU A 671 -12.00 16.72 -12.22
CA LEU A 671 -12.52 16.14 -10.99
C LEU A 671 -11.96 16.88 -9.78
N LEU A 672 -12.82 17.15 -8.81
CA LEU A 672 -12.49 17.79 -7.54
C LEU A 672 -12.30 16.71 -6.50
N ARG A 673 -11.04 16.41 -6.17
CA ARG A 673 -10.66 15.27 -5.33
C ARG A 673 -9.83 15.71 -4.12
N PRO A 674 -9.93 14.97 -3.00
CA PRO A 674 -9.05 15.16 -1.88
C PRO A 674 -7.63 14.68 -2.19
N MET A 675 -6.64 15.32 -1.60
CA MET A 675 -5.24 14.88 -1.70
C MET A 675 -4.98 13.59 -0.91
N TRP A 676 -5.62 13.45 0.25
CA TRP A 676 -5.61 12.21 1.03
C TRP A 676 -6.90 11.43 0.77
N PRO A 677 -6.84 10.20 0.23
CA PRO A 677 -8.01 9.47 -0.22
C PRO A 677 -8.83 8.85 0.93
N LEU A 678 -10.07 8.44 0.62
CA LEU A 678 -11.06 7.92 1.56
C LEU A 678 -10.62 6.58 2.17
N ALA A 679 -9.93 6.65 3.30
CA ALA A 679 -9.36 5.50 4.01
C ALA A 679 -10.03 5.30 5.37
N SER A 680 -9.94 4.08 5.91
CA SER A 680 -10.41 3.79 7.26
C SER A 680 -9.67 4.62 8.31
N LEU A 681 -10.44 5.18 9.25
CA LEU A 681 -9.88 5.78 10.46
C LEU A 681 -9.45 4.69 11.45
N GLU A 682 -8.49 5.01 12.32
CA GLU A 682 -7.98 4.12 13.38
C GLU A 682 -9.10 3.50 14.24
N CYS A 683 -10.18 4.25 14.50
CA CYS A 683 -11.32 3.75 15.27
C CYS A 683 -12.07 2.58 14.60
N THR A 684 -11.91 2.39 13.29
CA THR A 684 -12.45 1.24 12.56
C THR A 684 -11.78 -0.07 13.00
N PHE A 685 -10.51 0.00 13.40
CA PHE A 685 -9.70 -1.18 13.74
C PHE A 685 -9.69 -1.50 15.25
N LYS A 686 -10.17 -0.59 16.10
CA LYS A 686 -10.14 -0.72 17.58
C LYS A 686 -11.48 -1.13 18.23
N ASN A 687 -12.55 -1.34 17.47
CA ASN A 687 -13.91 -1.35 18.03
C ASN A 687 -14.42 -2.77 18.36
N ASP A 688 -14.57 -3.08 19.64
CA ASP A 688 -15.23 -4.29 20.18
C ASP A 688 -16.74 -4.35 19.87
N ASP A 689 -17.34 -3.23 19.46
CA ASP A 689 -18.80 -3.02 19.55
C ASP A 689 -19.59 -3.16 18.23
N ALA A 690 -18.91 -3.39 17.10
CA ALA A 690 -19.54 -3.81 15.84
C ALA A 690 -18.47 -4.18 14.79
N LYS A 691 -18.11 -5.47 14.70
CA LYS A 691 -17.48 -6.07 13.51
C LYS A 691 -18.40 -5.81 12.31
N GLY A 692 -18.24 -4.67 11.62
CA GLY A 692 -19.10 -4.24 10.53
C GLY A 692 -19.48 -2.74 10.49
N SER A 693 -19.21 -1.95 11.55
CA SER A 693 -19.36 -0.48 11.50
C SER A 693 -18.05 0.17 11.07
N LEU A 694 -18.05 0.83 9.91
CA LEU A 694 -16.85 1.38 9.29
C LEU A 694 -16.92 2.92 9.27
N VAL A 695 -15.82 3.57 9.63
CA VAL A 695 -15.69 5.03 9.50
C VAL A 695 -14.50 5.34 8.63
N TRP A 696 -14.78 5.96 7.48
CA TRP A 696 -13.78 6.36 6.52
C TRP A 696 -13.66 7.88 6.48
N ALA A 697 -12.45 8.37 6.22
CA ALA A 697 -12.22 9.79 6.00
C ALA A 697 -11.22 10.02 4.86
N SER A 698 -11.47 11.08 4.11
CA SER A 698 -10.51 11.69 3.18
C SER A 698 -10.25 13.12 3.62
N HIS A 699 -9.13 13.71 3.21
CA HIS A 699 -8.70 15.01 3.70
C HIS A 699 -8.06 15.89 2.64
N ASP A 700 -8.27 17.20 2.78
CA ASP A 700 -7.49 18.25 2.12
C ASP A 700 -6.82 19.12 3.18
N ASP A 701 -5.49 19.18 3.11
CA ASP A 701 -4.67 19.99 4.01
C ASP A 701 -4.23 21.27 3.30
N HIS A 702 -4.73 22.40 3.79
CA HIS A 702 -4.40 23.73 3.30
C HIS A 702 -3.62 24.49 4.37
N ALA A 703 -2.34 24.74 4.11
CA ALA A 703 -1.39 25.25 5.10
C ALA A 703 -1.36 24.37 6.37
N PHE A 704 -1.82 24.87 7.51
CA PHE A 704 -1.87 24.13 8.77
C PHE A 704 -3.28 23.62 9.12
N PHE A 705 -4.23 23.72 8.20
CA PHE A 705 -5.65 23.46 8.44
C PHE A 705 -6.12 22.27 7.62
N ARG A 706 -6.96 21.43 8.22
CA ARG A 706 -7.49 20.21 7.60
C ARG A 706 -8.99 20.29 7.41
N TRP A 707 -9.45 20.01 6.20
CA TRP A 707 -10.83 19.66 5.88
C TRP A 707 -10.95 18.16 5.74
N SER A 708 -12.06 17.59 6.21
CA SER A 708 -12.28 16.14 6.16
C SER A 708 -13.64 15.81 5.58
N TYR A 709 -13.71 14.71 4.83
CA TYR A 709 -14.93 14.17 4.25
C TYR A 709 -15.14 12.78 4.80
N ILE A 710 -16.17 12.61 5.63
CA ILE A 710 -16.38 11.47 6.51
C ILE A 710 -17.56 10.65 6.01
N VAL A 711 -17.33 9.37 5.79
CA VAL A 711 -18.35 8.40 5.42
C VAL A 711 -18.44 7.34 6.51
N GLY A 712 -19.59 7.26 7.16
CA GLY A 712 -19.93 6.17 8.07
C GLY A 712 -20.73 5.11 7.32
N VAL A 713 -20.30 3.86 7.36
CA VAL A 713 -20.97 2.73 6.70
C VAL A 713 -21.37 1.71 7.76
N ASN A 714 -22.64 1.31 7.72
CA ASN A 714 -23.24 0.34 8.61
C ASN A 714 -23.00 0.65 10.11
N LEU A 715 -23.09 1.93 10.48
CA LEU A 715 -22.94 2.40 11.86
C LEU A 715 -24.19 2.06 12.67
N THR A 716 -24.05 1.12 13.61
CA THR A 716 -25.15 0.69 14.49
C THR A 716 -25.22 1.47 15.80
N LYS A 717 -24.13 2.15 16.17
CA LYS A 717 -24.03 3.04 17.33
C LYS A 717 -23.38 4.37 16.91
N GLU A 718 -23.62 5.41 17.69
CA GLU A 718 -22.95 6.70 17.48
C GLU A 718 -21.45 6.56 17.80
N ILE A 719 -20.61 7.23 17.01
CA ILE A 719 -19.16 7.21 17.19
C ILE A 719 -18.69 8.63 17.53
N ALA A 720 -18.00 8.77 18.66
CA ALA A 720 -17.38 10.03 19.04
C ALA A 720 -16.19 10.35 18.13
N LEU A 721 -16.26 11.49 17.44
CA LEU A 721 -15.19 12.05 16.63
C LEU A 721 -14.62 13.30 17.29
N THR A 722 -13.30 13.34 17.41
CA THR A 722 -12.52 14.49 17.90
C THR A 722 -11.58 14.97 16.79
N PRO A 723 -11.12 16.23 16.82
CA PRO A 723 -10.11 16.72 15.88
C PRO A 723 -8.86 15.84 15.79
N SER A 724 -8.39 15.30 16.93
CA SER A 724 -7.28 14.35 17.04
C SER A 724 -7.53 13.03 16.29
N ARG A 725 -8.77 12.54 16.25
CA ARG A 725 -9.13 11.34 15.48
C ARG A 725 -9.16 11.58 13.96
N LEU A 726 -9.20 12.83 13.52
CA LEU A 726 -9.15 13.23 12.11
C LEU A 726 -7.75 13.72 11.69
N SER A 727 -6.82 13.86 12.65
CA SER A 727 -5.46 14.36 12.42
C SER A 727 -4.40 13.32 12.78
N ASN A 728 -3.83 12.68 11.76
CA ASN A 728 -2.68 11.81 11.90
C ASN A 728 -1.42 12.66 12.11
N GLU A 729 -1.11 13.02 13.36
CA GLU A 729 0.09 13.72 13.91
C GLU A 729 0.68 14.96 13.20
N ASN A 730 0.21 15.36 12.03
CA ASN A 730 0.58 16.61 11.36
C ASN A 730 -0.45 16.94 10.26
N PRO A 731 -0.97 18.18 10.16
CA PRO A 731 -0.65 19.35 10.97
C PRO A 731 -1.23 19.28 12.39
N ARG A 732 -0.67 20.12 13.29
CA ARG A 732 -1.02 20.27 14.72
C ARG A 732 -2.47 20.76 14.97
N CYS A 733 -3.46 20.06 14.41
CA CYS A 733 -4.89 20.36 14.52
C CYS A 733 -5.53 19.85 15.83
N CYS A 734 -4.80 19.11 16.67
CA CYS A 734 -5.32 18.47 17.88
C CYS A 734 -5.86 19.42 18.97
N CYS A 735 -5.82 20.74 18.76
CA CYS A 735 -6.40 21.73 19.67
C CYS A 735 -7.40 22.68 18.98
N GLN A 736 -7.78 22.39 17.73
CA GLN A 736 -8.62 23.28 16.95
C GLN A 736 -10.11 22.89 17.08
N LYS A 737 -10.97 23.88 17.31
CA LYS A 737 -12.42 23.71 17.16
C LYS A 737 -12.74 23.43 15.70
N MET A 738 -13.73 22.59 15.46
CA MET A 738 -14.17 22.20 14.12
C MET A 738 -15.69 22.30 14.01
N VAL A 739 -16.18 22.38 12.78
CA VAL A 739 -17.61 22.29 12.48
C VAL A 739 -17.87 21.13 11.52
N ALA A 740 -18.96 20.39 11.74
CA ALA A 740 -19.41 19.30 10.88
C ALA A 740 -20.80 19.60 10.29
N TRP A 741 -21.10 19.09 9.09
CA TRP A 741 -22.44 19.16 8.49
C TRP A 741 -22.76 17.95 7.61
N GLU A 742 -24.03 17.57 7.56
CA GLU A 742 -24.51 16.44 6.74
C GLU A 742 -24.49 16.82 5.26
N VAL A 743 -23.97 15.92 4.41
CA VAL A 743 -23.94 16.11 2.96
C VAL A 743 -25.23 15.55 2.37
N THR A 744 -26.00 16.39 1.67
CA THR A 744 -27.19 15.96 0.93
C THR A 744 -27.20 16.57 -0.47
N VAL A 745 -27.19 15.71 -1.49
CA VAL A 745 -27.14 16.14 -2.90
C VAL A 745 -28.30 17.07 -3.22
N GLY A 746 -27.96 18.21 -3.84
CA GLY A 746 -28.91 19.22 -4.28
C GLY A 746 -29.52 20.06 -3.15
N ARG A 747 -29.03 19.94 -1.91
CA ARG A 747 -29.48 20.75 -0.77
C ARG A 747 -28.37 21.65 -0.25
N ARG A 748 -28.75 22.87 0.13
CA ARG A 748 -27.88 23.81 0.82
C ARG A 748 -27.59 23.30 2.24
N VAL A 749 -26.43 23.65 2.78
CA VAL A 749 -26.13 23.41 4.19
C VAL A 749 -27.06 24.28 5.03
N GLU A 750 -27.87 23.66 5.88
CA GLU A 750 -28.81 24.36 6.77
C GLU A 750 -28.30 24.42 8.21
N LYS A 751 -27.47 23.45 8.61
CA LYS A 751 -27.02 23.29 9.99
C LYS A 751 -25.58 22.80 10.05
N VAL A 752 -24.81 23.41 10.95
CA VAL A 752 -23.47 22.97 11.32
C VAL A 752 -23.41 22.61 12.81
N PHE A 753 -22.53 21.69 13.16
CA PHE A 753 -22.30 21.20 14.52
C PHE A 753 -20.86 21.51 14.94
N GLU A 754 -20.68 22.38 15.93
CA GLU A 754 -19.36 22.65 16.50
C GLU A 754 -18.90 21.47 17.38
N PHE A 755 -17.62 21.13 17.29
CA PHE A 755 -16.99 20.14 18.16
C PHE A 755 -15.51 20.46 18.44
N SER A 756 -14.96 19.81 19.46
CA SER A 756 -13.58 19.96 19.93
C SER A 756 -13.12 18.68 20.64
N GLU A 757 -11.86 18.62 21.10
CA GLU A 757 -11.38 17.50 21.92
C GLU A 757 -12.23 17.27 23.18
N SER A 758 -12.65 18.34 23.85
CA SER A 758 -13.47 18.25 25.07
C SER A 758 -14.97 18.06 24.82
N SER A 759 -15.42 18.23 23.57
CA SER A 759 -16.83 18.11 23.18
C SER A 759 -16.88 17.45 21.81
N PRO A 760 -16.77 16.10 21.74
CA PRO A 760 -16.70 15.38 20.48
C PRO A 760 -17.99 15.52 19.66
N PHE A 761 -17.86 15.42 18.34
CA PHE A 761 -19.01 15.25 17.45
C PHE A 761 -19.46 13.80 17.51
N MET A 762 -20.73 13.57 17.85
CA MET A 762 -21.32 12.25 17.82
C MET A 762 -21.78 11.95 16.39
N LEU A 763 -20.97 11.21 15.64
CA LEU A 763 -21.33 10.74 14.31
C LEU A 763 -22.56 9.83 14.45
N PRO A 764 -23.70 10.17 13.81
CA PRO A 764 -24.94 9.43 14.02
C PRO A 764 -24.88 8.05 13.39
N THR A 765 -25.82 7.19 13.82
CA THR A 765 -26.03 5.89 13.20
C THR A 765 -26.40 6.02 11.72
N SER A 766 -26.02 5.00 10.95
CA SER A 766 -26.33 4.92 9.54
C SER A 766 -27.83 4.77 9.32
N LYS A 767 -28.42 5.58 8.42
CA LYS A 767 -29.84 5.51 8.11
C LYS A 767 -30.10 4.42 7.06
N PRO A 768 -31.06 3.51 7.26
CA PRO A 768 -31.54 2.62 6.21
C PRO A 768 -32.06 3.42 5.01
N LEU A 769 -31.81 2.91 3.80
CA LEU A 769 -32.37 3.48 2.59
C LEU A 769 -33.83 3.01 2.44
N ASP A 770 -34.74 3.95 2.17
CA ASP A 770 -36.12 3.65 1.80
C ASP A 770 -36.16 3.28 0.31
N LEU A 771 -36.00 1.99 0.02
CA LEU A 771 -35.89 1.46 -1.34
C LEU A 771 -37.20 0.80 -1.78
N PRO A 772 -37.60 0.95 -3.06
CA PRO A 772 -38.82 0.34 -3.59
C PRO A 772 -38.71 -1.17 -3.83
N TYR A 773 -37.56 -1.78 -3.53
CA TYR A 773 -37.26 -3.20 -3.68
C TYR A 773 -36.30 -3.63 -2.55
N GLU A 774 -36.29 -4.92 -2.21
CA GLU A 774 -35.35 -5.46 -1.21
C GLU A 774 -33.93 -5.48 -1.80
N VAL A 775 -33.04 -4.65 -1.26
CA VAL A 775 -31.59 -4.76 -1.52
C VAL A 775 -30.84 -4.75 -0.21
N ASN A 776 -29.82 -5.59 -0.16
CA ASN A 776 -28.75 -5.47 0.81
C ASN A 776 -27.84 -4.32 0.37
N THR A 777 -28.16 -3.08 0.74
CA THR A 777 -27.24 -1.94 0.60
C THR A 777 -26.87 -1.47 1.98
N PRO A 778 -25.58 -1.23 2.29
CA PRO A 778 -25.21 -0.89 3.64
C PRO A 778 -25.75 0.52 3.94
N PRO A 779 -26.43 0.72 5.08
CA PRO A 779 -26.88 2.04 5.46
C PRO A 779 -25.65 2.92 5.67
N HIS A 780 -25.74 4.21 5.37
CA HIS A 780 -24.59 5.11 5.48
C HIS A 780 -24.96 6.48 6.04
N THR A 781 -23.93 7.24 6.38
CA THR A 781 -24.02 8.65 6.68
C THR A 781 -22.80 9.38 6.10
N HIS A 782 -22.96 10.64 5.69
CA HIS A 782 -21.91 11.41 5.05
C HIS A 782 -21.87 12.81 5.67
N TYR A 783 -20.72 13.17 6.24
CA TYR A 783 -20.47 14.47 6.86
C TYR A 783 -19.20 15.09 6.32
N ASN A 784 -19.22 16.40 6.12
CA ASN A 784 -18.00 17.18 5.87
C ASN A 784 -17.62 17.95 7.13
N VAL A 785 -16.32 18.19 7.27
CA VAL A 785 -15.73 18.87 8.43
C VAL A 785 -14.81 19.98 7.97
N ALA A 786 -14.96 21.15 8.60
CA ALA A 786 -14.10 22.31 8.40
C ALA A 786 -13.49 22.78 9.74
N PRO A 787 -12.26 23.30 9.73
CA PRO A 787 -11.65 23.87 10.91
C PRO A 787 -12.22 25.27 11.19
N VAL A 788 -12.34 25.62 12.48
CA VAL A 788 -12.61 26.99 12.92
C VAL A 788 -11.29 27.75 12.95
N LEU A 789 -11.13 28.72 12.07
CA LEU A 789 -9.90 29.47 11.87
C LEU A 789 -9.61 30.42 13.05
N PRO A 790 -8.38 30.97 13.17
CA PRO A 790 -8.03 31.90 14.27
C PRO A 790 -8.93 33.12 14.39
N SER A 791 -9.61 33.53 13.32
CA SER A 791 -10.60 34.61 13.34
C SER A 791 -11.96 34.22 13.95
N GLY A 792 -12.18 32.96 14.30
CA GLY A 792 -13.50 32.43 14.65
C GLY A 792 -14.37 32.10 13.44
N MET A 793 -13.89 32.31 12.22
CA MET A 793 -14.58 31.96 10.99
C MET A 793 -14.43 30.47 10.68
N ALA A 794 -15.47 29.85 10.10
CA ALA A 794 -15.37 28.52 9.49
C ALA A 794 -15.66 28.63 7.99
N PHE A 795 -14.66 28.33 7.15
CA PHE A 795 -14.83 28.29 5.70
C PHE A 795 -15.18 26.85 5.28
N LEU A 796 -16.39 26.64 4.76
CA LEU A 796 -16.90 25.30 4.44
C LEU A 796 -16.47 24.82 3.04
N GLY A 797 -16.11 25.75 2.16
CA GLY A 797 -15.72 25.49 0.78
C GLY A 797 -16.91 25.46 -0.18
N GLU A 798 -16.72 24.84 -1.34
CA GLU A 798 -17.73 24.66 -2.39
C GLU A 798 -18.67 23.52 -1.98
N THR A 799 -19.71 23.82 -1.19
CA THR A 799 -20.52 22.80 -0.47
C THR A 799 -21.46 21.98 -1.36
N ASP A 800 -21.57 22.32 -2.64
CA ASP A 800 -22.25 21.50 -3.66
C ASP A 800 -21.29 20.55 -4.40
N LYS A 801 -20.11 20.29 -3.81
CA LYS A 801 -19.13 19.29 -4.26
C LYS A 801 -18.89 18.23 -3.19
N TRP A 802 -18.44 17.04 -3.61
CA TRP A 802 -18.01 16.00 -2.68
C TRP A 802 -16.77 16.41 -1.90
N ALA A 803 -15.74 16.91 -2.58
CA ALA A 803 -14.52 17.45 -1.98
C ALA A 803 -14.53 18.99 -2.01
N THR A 804 -15.13 19.59 -0.99
CA THR A 804 -15.43 21.04 -0.93
C THR A 804 -14.21 21.96 -0.95
N MET A 805 -13.01 21.42 -0.66
CA MET A 805 -11.74 22.15 -0.56
C MET A 805 -10.64 21.53 -1.41
N SER A 806 -11.00 20.75 -2.43
CA SER A 806 -10.03 20.11 -3.32
C SER A 806 -9.03 21.10 -3.93
N PHE A 807 -7.78 20.65 -4.14
CA PHE A 807 -6.73 21.45 -4.76
C PHE A 807 -7.01 21.86 -6.21
N GLY A 808 -7.91 21.15 -6.90
CA GLY A 808 -8.39 21.51 -8.24
C GLY A 808 -9.30 22.75 -8.24
N ARG A 809 -9.80 23.16 -7.06
CA ARG A 809 -10.59 24.37 -6.84
C ARG A 809 -9.86 25.40 -6.00
N ILE A 810 -9.42 25.03 -4.80
CA ILE A 810 -8.68 25.89 -3.88
C ILE A 810 -7.21 25.54 -3.98
N HIS A 811 -6.45 26.27 -4.80
CA HIS A 811 -5.06 25.92 -5.07
C HIS A 811 -4.12 26.26 -3.90
N SER A 812 -4.40 27.36 -3.21
CA SER A 812 -3.66 27.73 -2.01
C SER A 812 -4.51 28.55 -1.06
N LEU A 813 -4.14 28.50 0.22
CA LEU A 813 -4.80 29.19 1.31
C LEU A 813 -3.75 29.83 2.21
N ARG A 814 -4.00 31.06 2.65
CA ARG A 814 -3.16 31.83 3.56
C ARG A 814 -4.03 32.47 4.62
N VAL A 815 -3.53 32.48 5.85
CA VAL A 815 -4.16 33.16 6.98
C VAL A 815 -3.20 34.22 7.50
N ASP A 816 -3.54 35.48 7.30
CA ASP A 816 -2.78 36.65 7.73
C ASP A 816 -3.56 37.40 8.82
N GLY A 817 -3.26 37.07 10.09
CA GLY A 817 -4.01 37.59 11.23
C GLY A 817 -5.45 37.08 11.23
N LEU A 818 -6.41 37.96 10.96
CA LEU A 818 -7.86 37.65 10.91
C LEU A 818 -8.39 37.54 9.48
N VAL A 819 -7.51 37.66 8.47
CA VAL A 819 -7.89 37.62 7.05
C VAL A 819 -7.49 36.27 6.46
N LEU A 820 -8.45 35.61 5.82
CA LEU A 820 -8.22 34.45 4.98
C LEU A 820 -8.06 34.92 3.53
N SER A 821 -7.09 34.37 2.81
CA SER A 821 -6.90 34.62 1.38
C SER A 821 -6.64 33.31 0.66
N MET A 822 -7.36 33.08 -0.43
CA MET A 822 -7.27 31.85 -1.21
C MET A 822 -7.06 32.15 -2.69
N GLU A 823 -6.24 31.34 -3.34
CA GLU A 823 -6.19 31.27 -4.79
C GLU A 823 -7.18 30.21 -5.27
N VAL A 824 -8.15 30.64 -6.08
CA VAL A 824 -9.25 29.78 -6.54
C VAL A 824 -9.14 29.60 -8.05
N HIS A 825 -9.26 28.36 -8.51
CA HIS A 825 -9.23 28.00 -9.93
C HIS A 825 -10.62 27.63 -10.43
N GLY A 826 -10.91 27.94 -11.69
CA GLY A 826 -12.16 27.58 -12.32
C GLY A 826 -12.07 27.51 -13.82
N ALA A 827 -13.05 26.84 -14.42
CA ALA A 827 -13.14 26.71 -15.86
C ALA A 827 -13.59 28.04 -16.50
N PRO A 828 -13.30 28.26 -17.79
CA PRO A 828 -13.79 29.44 -18.50
C PRO A 828 -15.32 29.57 -18.40
N SER A 829 -15.81 30.75 -18.03
CA SER A 829 -17.25 31.05 -17.85
C SER A 829 -17.96 30.29 -16.71
N GLU A 830 -17.21 29.61 -15.84
CA GLU A 830 -17.76 28.96 -14.65
C GLU A 830 -18.15 29.99 -13.59
N THR A 831 -19.06 29.64 -12.70
CA THR A 831 -19.24 30.32 -11.41
C THR A 831 -19.25 29.27 -10.32
N ALA A 832 -18.41 29.44 -9.31
CA ALA A 832 -18.33 28.57 -8.14
C ALA A 832 -18.84 29.32 -6.90
N THR A 833 -19.65 28.66 -6.07
CA THR A 833 -20.24 29.24 -4.86
C THR A 833 -19.63 28.60 -3.62
N PHE A 834 -19.11 29.42 -2.72
CA PHE A 834 -18.48 28.97 -1.48
C PHE A 834 -19.30 29.36 -0.27
N SER A 835 -19.41 28.47 0.70
CA SER A 835 -20.13 28.67 1.95
C SER A 835 -19.18 28.94 3.11
N TYR A 836 -19.56 29.82 4.03
CA TYR A 836 -18.77 30.15 5.22
C TYR A 836 -19.64 30.66 6.39
N LEU A 837 -19.06 30.71 7.59
CA LEU A 837 -19.66 31.29 8.79
C LEU A 837 -18.73 32.32 9.42
N LEU A 838 -19.27 33.49 9.78
CA LEU A 838 -18.53 34.55 10.47
C LEU A 838 -18.67 34.45 11.99
N ASP A 839 -17.55 34.67 12.69
CA ASP A 839 -17.46 34.87 14.15
C ASP A 839 -18.23 33.85 15.04
N MET A 840 -18.49 32.64 14.53
CA MET A 840 -19.34 31.60 15.14
C MET A 840 -20.52 32.14 15.99
N GLN A 841 -21.17 33.22 15.54
CA GLN A 841 -22.25 33.86 16.30
C GLN A 841 -23.52 33.03 16.11
N PHE A 842 -23.96 32.37 17.18
CA PHE A 842 -25.19 31.58 17.17
C PHE A 842 -26.43 32.46 17.37
N PRO A 843 -27.52 32.27 16.59
CA PRO A 843 -27.74 31.20 15.61
C PRO A 843 -27.04 31.43 14.25
N ASN A 844 -26.51 30.34 13.70
CA ASN A 844 -25.62 30.25 12.54
C ASN A 844 -26.29 30.69 11.23
N GLU A 845 -26.03 31.91 10.75
CA GLU A 845 -26.31 32.25 9.35
C GLU A 845 -25.13 31.77 8.49
N ILE A 846 -25.40 30.81 7.60
CA ILE A 846 -24.42 30.38 6.59
C ILE A 846 -24.47 31.39 5.46
N GLU A 847 -23.35 32.05 5.23
CA GLU A 847 -23.18 33.00 4.13
C GLU A 847 -22.60 32.31 2.90
N GLU A 848 -22.84 32.89 1.73
CA GLU A 848 -22.33 32.40 0.46
C GLU A 848 -21.66 33.52 -0.34
N VAL A 849 -20.59 33.16 -1.05
CA VAL A 849 -19.89 34.05 -1.97
C VAL A 849 -19.71 33.33 -3.30
N ALA A 850 -20.08 33.99 -4.40
CA ALA A 850 -19.92 33.47 -5.75
C ALA A 850 -18.68 34.07 -6.42
N CYS A 851 -17.77 33.22 -6.90
CA CYS A 851 -16.66 33.62 -7.76
C CYS A 851 -16.98 33.27 -9.21
N SER A 852 -17.11 34.27 -10.08
CA SER A 852 -17.27 34.07 -11.52
C SER A 852 -15.92 34.13 -12.23
N PHE A 853 -15.71 33.22 -13.19
CA PHE A 853 -14.49 33.12 -13.97
C PHE A 853 -14.72 33.66 -15.39
N PRO A 854 -13.78 34.43 -15.96
CA PRO A 854 -13.95 35.01 -17.29
C PRO A 854 -13.99 33.93 -18.37
N SER A 855 -14.59 34.26 -19.51
CA SER A 855 -14.65 33.36 -20.67
C SER A 855 -13.30 33.18 -21.37
N SER A 856 -12.37 34.12 -21.17
CA SER A 856 -11.01 34.07 -21.71
C SER A 856 -10.00 33.82 -20.59
N CYS A 857 -9.60 32.56 -20.45
CA CYS A 857 -8.51 32.15 -19.57
C CYS A 857 -7.20 32.06 -20.37
N SER A 858 -6.05 32.11 -19.69
CA SER A 858 -4.71 32.00 -20.32
C SER A 858 -3.84 30.89 -19.74
N LEU A 859 -4.20 30.32 -18.59
CA LEU A 859 -3.44 29.26 -17.93
C LEU A 859 -3.86 27.89 -18.45
N LYS A 860 -2.90 26.95 -18.46
CA LYS A 860 -3.12 25.55 -18.83
C LYS A 860 -2.65 24.62 -17.71
N ASP A 861 -3.43 23.60 -17.42
CA ASP A 861 -2.98 22.48 -16.58
C ASP A 861 -2.01 21.57 -17.35
N GLN A 862 -1.51 20.53 -16.68
CA GLN A 862 -0.58 19.57 -17.29
C GLN A 862 -1.19 18.70 -18.40
N HIS A 863 -2.53 18.65 -18.48
CA HIS A 863 -3.28 17.97 -19.54
C HIS A 863 -3.68 18.92 -20.67
N GLY A 864 -3.24 20.19 -20.61
CA GLY A 864 -3.50 21.21 -21.62
C GLY A 864 -4.86 21.91 -21.50
N ASN A 865 -5.62 21.67 -20.42
CA ASN A 865 -6.91 22.30 -20.20
C ASN A 865 -6.76 23.74 -19.74
N MET A 866 -7.56 24.61 -20.34
CA MET A 866 -7.59 26.02 -19.98
C MET A 866 -8.30 26.22 -18.64
N TYR A 867 -7.71 27.01 -17.74
CA TYR A 867 -8.36 27.41 -16.50
C TYR A 867 -8.05 28.86 -16.13
N CYS A 868 -8.96 29.45 -15.37
CA CYS A 868 -8.86 30.80 -14.84
C CYS A 868 -8.48 30.76 -13.37
N ARG A 869 -7.78 31.81 -12.94
CA ARG A 869 -7.43 32.06 -11.53
C ARG A 869 -8.17 33.29 -11.05
N THR A 870 -8.71 33.22 -9.84
CA THR A 870 -9.27 34.34 -9.08
C THR A 870 -8.77 34.25 -7.64
N TYR A 871 -9.01 35.28 -6.84
CA TYR A 871 -8.62 35.32 -5.44
C TYR A 871 -9.83 35.57 -4.56
N LEU A 872 -10.01 34.76 -3.54
CA LEU A 872 -11.08 34.89 -2.56
C LEU A 872 -10.48 35.40 -1.24
N THR A 873 -10.96 36.52 -0.73
CA THR A 873 -10.55 37.04 0.58
C THR A 873 -11.74 37.04 1.53
N CYS A 874 -11.51 36.67 2.79
CA CYS A 874 -12.54 36.63 3.82
C CYS A 874 -12.08 37.27 5.13
N SER A 875 -12.96 38.02 5.78
CA SER A 875 -12.74 38.58 7.11
C SER A 875 -14.05 38.78 7.86
N ASN A 876 -14.03 38.77 9.20
CA ASN A 876 -15.24 39.04 10.00
C ASN A 876 -15.85 40.43 9.75
N ALA A 877 -15.05 41.40 9.31
CA ALA A 877 -15.53 42.77 9.06
C ALA A 877 -16.26 42.92 7.72
N ASN A 878 -15.83 42.20 6.69
CA ASN A 878 -16.26 42.42 5.31
C ASN A 878 -16.92 41.19 4.65
N GLY A 879 -17.07 40.07 5.37
CA GLY A 879 -17.47 38.80 4.78
C GLY A 879 -16.40 38.27 3.81
N CYS A 880 -16.83 37.47 2.84
CA CYS A 880 -15.98 36.99 1.76
C CYS A 880 -16.25 37.70 0.42
N GLU A 881 -15.19 38.01 -0.33
CA GLU A 881 -15.28 38.64 -1.67
C GLU A 881 -14.26 38.04 -2.65
N CYS A 882 -14.65 37.89 -3.92
CA CYS A 882 -13.77 37.42 -4.99
C CYS A 882 -13.20 38.59 -5.80
N HIS A 883 -11.92 38.50 -6.18
CA HIS A 883 -11.19 39.53 -6.91
C HIS A 883 -10.35 38.93 -8.05
N GLU A 884 -10.25 39.64 -9.17
CA GLU A 884 -9.49 39.20 -10.35
C GLU A 884 -7.96 39.24 -10.15
N SER A 885 -7.47 40.07 -9.23
CA SER A 885 -6.04 40.23 -8.97
C SER A 885 -5.72 39.96 -7.51
N GLN A 886 -4.49 39.53 -7.24
CA GLN A 886 -4.05 39.22 -5.88
C GLN A 886 -4.15 40.48 -5.04
N PHE A 887 -5.00 40.43 -4.01
CA PHE A 887 -5.24 41.57 -3.13
C PHE A 887 -3.95 41.88 -2.35
N ASP A 888 -3.43 43.11 -2.45
CA ASP A 888 -2.30 43.54 -1.64
C ASP A 888 -2.79 43.77 -0.19
N THR A 889 -2.51 42.79 0.68
CA THR A 889 -2.88 42.84 2.10
C THR A 889 -2.13 43.94 2.88
N SER A 890 -1.15 44.61 2.27
CA SER A 890 -0.43 45.74 2.87
C SER A 890 -1.36 46.93 3.18
N HIS A 891 -2.44 47.11 2.40
CA HIS A 891 -3.41 48.18 2.60
C HIS A 891 -4.35 47.94 3.78
N LEU A 892 -4.70 46.67 4.08
CA LEU A 892 -5.53 46.32 5.25
C LEU A 892 -4.78 46.52 6.57
N ARG A 893 -3.44 46.37 6.60
CA ARG A 893 -2.63 46.70 7.78
C ARG A 893 -2.73 48.16 8.23
N LYS A 894 -3.05 49.10 7.33
CA LYS A 894 -3.22 50.53 7.65
C LYS A 894 -4.58 50.88 8.26
N HIS A 895 -5.56 49.99 8.20
CA HIS A 895 -6.88 50.21 8.80
C HIS A 895 -7.10 49.45 10.13
N PHE A 896 -6.19 48.54 10.48
CA PHE A 896 -6.23 47.78 11.74
C PHE A 896 -5.09 48.12 12.71
N GLN A 897 -4.28 49.15 12.43
CA GLN A 897 -3.47 49.88 13.42
C GLN A 897 -4.22 51.12 13.87
#